data_AF-A0A4T0WWL1-F1
#
_entry.id   AF-A0A4T0WWL1-F1
#
_cell.length_a   1.000
_cell.length_b   1.000
_cell.length_c   1.000
_cell.angle_alpha   90.00
_cell.angle_beta   90.00
_cell.angle_gamma   90.00
#
_symmetry.space_group_name_H-M   'P 1'
#
loop_
_entity.id
_entity.type
_entity.pdbx_description
1 polymer ?
#
loop_
_entity_poly.entity_id
_entity_poly.type
_entity_poly.pdbx_seq_one_letter_code
_entity_poly.pdbx_strand_id
1 'polypeptide(L)'
;MTKYFRKMNDTGIQHLISTLVDNNGINTIMSYNVKRSQSIENIFVVLLHIILKTQIKGYRNISVGIYINEAREKLKIKPSELYVSKEVIENSVFGKESTKRIIEDKDFQIGVELLKRKLHTLNGWKPNLESRDDNIMIWINSIFETNLSRCLMQLTKSKNIPDAILYNLLIRKPTNELESKYFFEFYKLYSSELNLLDQEKLFHLKKGDTKLDRNLIIPPLFNNLFQIALRQEVNTLPLLIDLFLNENNISSSNTLEQLSEMIWYLSFDHTGEHMSKPSRFYGIAQSQLIKAVNKMTEQNKDLEIDVTIMLGVSNLTFYKDYKKSFKMFKNAKRQFDHWQLEKFKPSDFKKIGGSKSQSKPLNEENSELLRNIKVDYNIKFLCNSVILLAVNAENKEMISQDLYNIFYKIEPDILAKYPEIWEFVVIKLNYHNLNHEHLINNLFTEYLKLHRTYGLHNYLVLDFIINNTTKSKTLDSLISNLELHDFDDNNLSHLISKYYKLASNNNDSECLEAARSLYKKAPFKSSRINSSYLLGESIFSPHDTYERYNSISDHFKITQLSIASLFVSVFKLVENDQYEHTLWEGQSPFDFAMKEFNKHICKAYGDTSDGLLYPNDNLLIIYIKILKVFQKTDELYTLIDTLVDLKYPLGVTLFKQYLDAVSDYLNAKVSLN
;
A
#
# COMPACT_ATOMS: atom_id res chain seq x y z
N MET A 1 30.99 -0.74 10.01
CA MET A 1 30.87 -0.59 8.55
C MET A 1 30.57 -1.91 7.82
N THR A 2 31.37 -2.97 7.96
CA THR A 2 31.06 -4.31 7.37
C THR A 2 29.75 -4.93 7.90
N LYS A 3 29.41 -4.65 9.17
CA LYS A 3 28.09 -4.95 9.78
C LYS A 3 26.95 -4.03 9.28
N TYR A 4 27.30 -2.86 8.74
CA TYR A 4 26.37 -1.86 8.19
C TYR A 4 25.97 -2.24 6.76
N PHE A 5 26.94 -2.67 5.93
CA PHE A 5 26.69 -3.26 4.62
C PHE A 5 25.96 -4.60 4.67
N ARG A 6 26.15 -5.42 5.72
CA ARG A 6 25.35 -6.65 5.94
C ARG A 6 23.88 -6.38 6.30
N LYS A 7 23.55 -5.20 6.83
CA LYS A 7 22.16 -4.79 7.15
C LYS A 7 21.44 -4.11 5.97
N MET A 8 22.17 -3.71 4.93
CA MET A 8 21.63 -3.17 3.66
C MET A 8 21.08 -4.28 2.72
N ASN A 9 20.75 -5.45 3.27
CA ASN A 9 20.43 -6.67 2.52
C ASN A 9 18.99 -6.72 1.97
N ASP A 10 18.16 -5.71 2.20
CA ASP A 10 16.77 -5.68 1.72
C ASP A 10 16.61 -4.80 0.47
N THR A 11 16.56 -5.51 -0.67
CA THR A 11 15.94 -5.26 -2.00
C THR A 11 16.20 -3.95 -2.76
N GLY A 12 16.24 -2.76 -2.15
CA GLY A 12 16.40 -1.49 -2.89
C GLY A 12 17.87 -1.12 -3.19
N ILE A 13 18.75 -1.38 -2.23
CA ILE A 13 20.19 -1.12 -2.36
C ILE A 13 20.86 -2.27 -3.10
N GLN A 14 20.31 -3.49 -3.10
CA GLN A 14 20.84 -4.59 -3.92
C GLN A 14 20.70 -4.33 -5.42
N HIS A 15 19.67 -3.62 -5.90
CA HIS A 15 19.61 -3.27 -7.32
C HIS A 15 20.63 -2.19 -7.68
N LEU A 16 20.82 -1.18 -6.83
CA LEU A 16 21.85 -0.15 -7.01
C LEU A 16 23.26 -0.77 -6.86
N ILE A 17 23.49 -1.58 -5.84
CA ILE A 17 24.75 -2.29 -5.59
C ILE A 17 24.98 -3.38 -6.64
N SER A 18 24.00 -4.13 -7.14
CA SER A 18 24.19 -5.12 -8.21
C SER A 18 24.48 -4.44 -9.54
N THR A 19 23.80 -3.32 -9.86
CA THR A 19 24.24 -2.45 -10.98
C THR A 19 25.61 -1.81 -10.75
N LEU A 20 26.06 -1.62 -9.50
CA LEU A 20 27.37 -1.07 -9.13
C LEU A 20 28.48 -2.12 -8.88
N VAL A 21 28.16 -3.41 -8.73
CA VAL A 21 29.06 -4.49 -8.26
C VAL A 21 29.09 -5.70 -9.19
N ASP A 22 28.16 -5.85 -10.15
CA ASP A 22 28.29 -6.88 -11.18
C ASP A 22 29.46 -6.59 -12.12
N ASN A 23 30.59 -7.26 -11.86
CA ASN A 23 31.80 -7.29 -12.68
C ASN A 23 31.55 -7.76 -14.13
N ASN A 24 30.35 -8.29 -14.45
CA ASN A 24 30.00 -8.77 -15.79
C ASN A 24 29.09 -7.81 -16.59
N GLY A 25 28.44 -6.83 -15.96
CA GLY A 25 27.65 -5.80 -16.66
C GLY A 25 28.47 -4.59 -17.16
N ILE A 26 29.68 -4.44 -16.63
CA ILE A 26 30.57 -3.31 -16.93
C ILE A 26 31.10 -3.38 -18.37
N ASN A 27 31.29 -4.57 -18.94
CA ASN A 27 31.75 -4.71 -20.33
C ASN A 27 30.68 -4.28 -21.36
N THR A 28 29.39 -4.37 -21.01
CA THR A 28 28.32 -3.95 -21.92
C THR A 28 28.07 -2.44 -21.83
N ILE A 29 28.20 -1.83 -20.64
CA ILE A 29 28.14 -0.38 -20.45
C ILE A 29 29.35 0.30 -21.11
N MET A 30 30.51 -0.37 -21.17
CA MET A 30 31.70 0.14 -21.86
C MET A 30 31.61 0.13 -23.40
N SER A 31 30.63 -0.56 -24.00
CA SER A 31 30.48 -0.59 -25.46
C SER A 31 29.59 0.52 -26.03
N TYR A 32 28.82 1.22 -25.19
CA TYR A 32 27.98 2.35 -25.59
C TYR A 32 28.62 3.69 -25.19
N ASN A 33 29.70 4.03 -25.91
CA ASN A 33 30.18 5.41 -26.13
C ASN A 33 30.09 6.39 -24.94
N VAL A 34 31.22 6.56 -24.25
CA VAL A 34 31.65 7.73 -23.45
C VAL A 34 31.55 9.08 -24.24
N LYS A 35 31.05 9.06 -25.48
CA LYS A 35 30.84 10.22 -26.38
C LYS A 35 29.42 10.78 -26.43
N ARG A 36 28.44 10.30 -25.64
CA ARG A 36 27.12 10.94 -25.51
C ARG A 36 26.77 11.20 -24.03
N SER A 37 26.96 12.45 -23.60
CA SER A 37 26.37 13.13 -22.43
C SER A 37 26.14 12.34 -21.13
N GLN A 38 26.99 12.63 -20.14
CA GLN A 38 26.91 12.32 -18.71
C GLN A 38 25.52 12.70 -18.11
N SER A 39 24.72 11.73 -17.66
CA SER A 39 23.48 12.00 -16.90
C SER A 39 23.78 12.41 -15.46
N ILE A 40 22.79 12.96 -14.76
CA ILE A 40 22.91 13.27 -13.32
C ILE A 40 23.15 11.99 -12.52
N GLU A 41 22.51 10.87 -12.87
CA GLU A 41 22.72 9.59 -12.17
C GLU A 41 24.17 9.11 -12.27
N ASN A 42 24.77 9.20 -13.45
CA ASN A 42 26.15 8.78 -13.64
C ASN A 42 27.14 9.58 -12.78
N ILE A 43 26.87 10.88 -12.57
CA ILE A 43 27.69 11.71 -11.70
C ILE A 43 27.49 11.32 -10.23
N PHE A 44 26.26 11.01 -9.80
CA PHE A 44 26.03 10.45 -8.46
C PHE A 44 26.76 9.12 -8.28
N VAL A 45 26.72 8.20 -9.25
CA VAL A 45 27.47 6.95 -9.21
C VAL A 45 28.98 7.20 -9.02
N VAL A 46 29.55 8.16 -9.75
CA VAL A 46 30.95 8.57 -9.57
C VAL A 46 31.21 9.08 -8.14
N LEU A 47 30.34 9.94 -7.60
CA LEU A 47 30.45 10.44 -6.22
C LEU A 47 30.38 9.29 -5.20
N LEU A 48 29.49 8.32 -5.39
CA LEU A 48 29.38 7.13 -4.52
C LEU A 48 30.68 6.31 -4.52
N HIS A 49 31.28 6.07 -5.69
CA HIS A 49 32.55 5.34 -5.79
C HIS A 49 33.71 6.09 -5.12
N ILE A 50 33.74 7.43 -5.20
CA ILE A 50 34.74 8.25 -4.52
C ILE A 50 34.56 8.16 -2.99
N ILE A 51 33.32 8.23 -2.50
CA ILE A 51 33.01 8.03 -1.08
C ILE A 51 33.48 6.64 -0.63
N LEU A 52 33.17 5.58 -1.37
CA LEU A 52 33.63 4.22 -1.04
C LEU A 52 35.15 4.11 -1.00
N LYS A 53 35.87 4.74 -1.95
CA LYS A 53 37.34 4.82 -1.96
C LYS A 53 37.88 5.50 -0.69
N THR A 54 37.21 6.56 -0.21
CA THR A 54 37.63 7.27 1.02
C THR A 54 37.33 6.47 2.30
N GLN A 55 36.28 5.65 2.30
CA GLN A 55 35.83 4.92 3.50
C GLN A 55 36.39 3.49 3.59
N ILE A 56 36.66 2.82 2.48
CA ILE A 56 37.04 1.41 2.42
C ILE A 56 38.48 1.27 1.93
N LYS A 57 39.37 0.86 2.83
CA LYS A 57 40.78 0.62 2.52
C LYS A 57 40.92 -0.48 1.47
N GLY A 58 41.53 -0.16 0.34
CA GLY A 58 41.78 -1.10 -0.77
C GLY A 58 40.74 -1.07 -1.89
N TYR A 59 39.62 -0.35 -1.72
CA TYR A 59 38.66 -0.16 -2.80
C TYR A 59 39.25 0.72 -3.92
N ARG A 60 39.18 0.25 -5.17
CA ARG A 60 39.62 0.99 -6.36
C ARG A 60 38.66 0.76 -7.52
N ASN A 61 38.29 1.83 -8.20
CA ASN A 61 37.55 1.78 -9.46
C ASN A 61 38.35 2.56 -10.53
N ILE A 62 38.97 1.82 -11.45
CA ILE A 62 39.87 2.38 -12.47
C ILE A 62 39.11 3.33 -13.40
N SER A 63 37.90 2.95 -13.82
CA SER A 63 37.04 3.73 -14.71
C SER A 63 36.67 5.08 -14.13
N VAL A 64 36.32 5.13 -12.84
CA VAL A 64 36.04 6.38 -12.12
C VAL A 64 37.28 7.26 -12.03
N GLY A 65 38.45 6.64 -11.78
CA GLY A 65 39.73 7.36 -11.77
C GLY A 65 40.07 8.01 -13.11
N ILE A 66 39.87 7.28 -14.22
CA ILE A 66 40.04 7.81 -15.58
C ILE A 66 39.09 8.98 -15.82
N TYR A 67 37.80 8.82 -15.48
CA TYR A 67 36.78 9.85 -15.67
C TYR A 67 37.08 11.15 -14.92
N ILE A 68 37.51 11.06 -13.64
CA ILE A 68 37.90 12.23 -12.84
C ILE A 68 39.16 12.91 -13.41
N ASN A 69 40.14 12.13 -13.89
CA ASN A 69 41.32 12.68 -14.53
C ASN A 69 40.97 13.39 -15.86
N GLU A 70 40.08 12.82 -16.67
CA GLU A 70 39.58 13.48 -17.89
C GLU A 70 38.85 14.78 -17.56
N ALA A 71 38.04 14.81 -16.51
CA ALA A 71 37.38 16.04 -16.07
C ALA A 71 38.39 17.12 -15.62
N ARG A 72 39.48 16.72 -14.96
CA ARG A 72 40.55 17.61 -14.52
C ARG A 72 41.36 18.16 -15.70
N GLU A 73 41.77 17.30 -16.63
CA GLU A 73 42.71 17.64 -17.70
C GLU A 73 42.01 18.21 -18.94
N LYS A 74 40.93 17.56 -19.42
CA LYS A 74 40.22 17.95 -20.65
C LYS A 74 39.19 19.05 -20.39
N LEU A 75 38.39 18.91 -19.33
CA LEU A 75 37.33 19.89 -18.99
C LEU A 75 37.82 21.03 -18.08
N LYS A 76 39.10 20.99 -17.66
CA LYS A 76 39.76 21.99 -16.81
C LYS A 76 38.98 22.30 -15.53
N ILE A 77 38.31 21.29 -14.95
CA ILE A 77 37.57 21.45 -13.70
C ILE A 77 38.56 21.42 -12.54
N LYS A 78 38.54 22.47 -11.73
CA LYS A 78 39.36 22.57 -10.52
C LYS A 78 38.55 22.15 -9.30
N PRO A 79 39.16 21.48 -8.32
CA PRO A 79 38.52 21.25 -7.04
C PRO A 79 38.23 22.60 -6.37
N SER A 80 37.01 22.78 -5.89
CA SER A 80 36.58 23.94 -5.10
C SER A 80 36.30 23.50 -3.66
N GLU A 81 36.62 24.38 -2.72
CA GLU A 81 36.23 24.19 -1.32
C GLU A 81 34.70 24.12 -1.21
N LEU A 82 34.20 23.16 -0.44
CA LEU A 82 32.77 22.93 -0.25
C LEU A 82 32.34 23.50 1.10
N TYR A 83 31.30 24.32 1.10
CA TYR A 83 30.78 24.98 2.30
C TYR A 83 29.56 24.24 2.83
N VAL A 84 29.82 23.22 3.66
CA VAL A 84 28.79 22.41 4.31
C VAL A 84 28.61 22.85 5.76
N SER A 85 27.38 23.13 6.14
CA SER A 85 27.00 23.55 7.48
C SER A 85 27.33 22.48 8.54
N LYS A 86 27.58 22.95 9.76
CA LYS A 86 27.85 22.08 10.91
C LYS A 86 26.72 21.08 11.16
N GLU A 87 25.48 21.51 10.98
CA GLU A 87 24.29 20.67 11.14
C GLU A 87 24.30 19.47 10.18
N VAL A 88 24.61 19.69 8.89
CA VAL A 88 24.66 18.61 7.89
C VAL A 88 25.81 17.65 8.17
N ILE A 89 26.95 18.15 8.62
CA ILE A 89 28.11 17.31 9.00
C ILE A 89 27.79 16.45 10.23
N GLU A 90 27.15 17.02 11.25
CA GLU A 90 26.81 16.31 12.49
C GLU A 90 25.70 15.28 12.29
N ASN A 91 24.76 15.54 11.38
CA ASN A 91 23.67 14.64 11.05
C ASN A 91 24.00 13.63 9.93
N SER A 92 25.23 13.61 9.43
CA SER A 92 25.66 12.71 8.36
C SER A 92 25.65 11.24 8.78
N VAL A 93 25.24 10.37 7.85
CA VAL A 93 25.23 8.90 8.03
C VAL A 93 26.62 8.31 8.15
N PHE A 94 27.65 8.99 7.63
CA PHE A 94 29.04 8.54 7.72
C PHE A 94 29.69 8.91 9.05
N GLY A 95 29.07 9.78 9.84
CA GLY A 95 29.64 10.39 11.03
C GLY A 95 30.56 11.58 10.71
N LYS A 96 30.76 12.44 11.71
CA LYS A 96 31.44 13.75 11.59
C LYS A 96 32.83 13.67 10.97
N GLU A 97 33.71 12.81 11.50
CA GLU A 97 35.10 12.71 11.05
C GLU A 97 35.26 12.11 9.65
N SER A 98 34.40 11.15 9.28
CA SER A 98 34.40 10.60 7.92
C SER A 98 33.84 11.60 6.91
N THR A 99 32.82 12.37 7.29
CA THR A 99 32.21 13.37 6.41
C THR A 99 33.18 14.49 6.09
N LYS A 100 33.93 14.98 7.08
CA LYS A 100 35.01 15.96 6.85
C LYS A 100 36.04 15.45 5.84
N ARG A 101 36.51 14.20 6.02
CA ARG A 101 37.46 13.57 5.08
C ARG A 101 36.90 13.45 3.66
N ILE A 102 35.61 13.16 3.51
CA ILE A 102 34.95 13.11 2.19
C ILE A 102 34.95 14.51 1.55
N ILE A 103 34.56 15.54 2.31
CA ILE A 103 34.43 16.93 1.82
C ILE A 103 35.81 17.51 1.42
N GLU A 104 36.87 17.11 2.12
CA GLU A 104 38.26 17.52 1.85
C GLU A 104 38.92 16.75 0.68
N ASP A 105 38.30 15.66 0.21
CA ASP A 105 38.84 14.86 -0.89
C ASP A 105 38.75 15.61 -2.23
N LYS A 106 39.88 15.72 -2.93
CA LYS A 106 39.96 16.48 -4.20
C LYS A 106 39.17 15.84 -5.33
N ASP A 107 39.07 14.51 -5.37
CA ASP A 107 38.28 13.83 -6.40
C ASP A 107 36.79 14.07 -6.11
N PHE A 108 36.38 14.08 -4.84
CA PHE A 108 35.00 14.39 -4.42
C PHE A 108 34.61 15.83 -4.79
N GLN A 109 35.47 16.81 -4.52
CA GLN A 109 35.26 18.21 -4.89
C GLN A 109 35.07 18.39 -6.41
N ILE A 110 35.85 17.68 -7.23
CA ILE A 110 35.68 17.68 -8.69
C ILE A 110 34.34 17.05 -9.09
N GLY A 111 33.95 15.94 -8.45
CA GLY A 111 32.65 15.30 -8.67
C GLY A 111 31.47 16.22 -8.36
N VAL A 112 31.55 16.99 -7.28
CA VAL A 112 30.51 17.96 -6.89
C VAL A 112 30.41 19.10 -7.91
N GLU A 113 31.53 19.63 -8.39
CA GLU A 113 31.53 20.67 -9.41
C GLU A 113 31.00 20.17 -10.77
N LEU A 114 31.31 18.92 -11.14
CA LEU A 114 30.68 18.26 -12.29
C LEU A 114 29.16 18.20 -12.13
N LEU A 115 28.67 17.80 -10.96
CA LEU A 115 27.24 17.72 -10.66
C LEU A 115 26.57 19.08 -10.77
N LYS A 116 27.13 20.12 -10.14
CA LYS A 116 26.59 21.49 -10.20
C LYS A 116 26.51 22.02 -11.62
N ARG A 117 27.58 21.86 -12.41
CA ARG A 117 27.60 22.26 -13.83
C ARG A 117 26.52 21.54 -14.62
N LYS A 118 26.34 20.24 -14.36
CA LYS A 118 25.34 19.43 -15.06
C LYS A 118 23.92 19.85 -14.70
N LEU A 119 23.62 20.04 -13.41
CA LEU A 119 22.32 20.51 -12.92
C LEU A 119 22.00 21.92 -13.45
N HIS A 120 22.98 22.82 -13.51
CA HIS A 120 22.80 24.12 -14.13
C HIS A 120 22.48 24.01 -15.63
N THR A 121 23.17 23.12 -16.34
CA THR A 121 23.01 22.96 -17.80
C THR A 121 21.67 22.31 -18.17
N LEU A 122 21.22 21.31 -17.40
CA LEU A 122 19.99 20.58 -17.69
C LEU A 122 18.74 21.24 -17.11
N ASN A 123 18.82 21.73 -15.87
CA ASN A 123 17.65 22.18 -15.10
C ASN A 123 17.70 23.68 -14.77
N GLY A 124 18.76 24.41 -15.16
CA GLY A 124 18.90 25.84 -14.84
C GLY A 124 19.19 26.13 -13.36
N TRP A 125 19.60 25.12 -12.58
CA TRP A 125 19.81 25.24 -11.13
C TRP A 125 21.02 26.11 -10.79
N LYS A 126 20.86 27.02 -9.82
CA LYS A 126 21.93 27.91 -9.37
C LYS A 126 22.76 27.24 -8.26
N PRO A 127 24.10 27.23 -8.37
CA PRO A 127 25.00 26.60 -7.39
C PRO A 127 24.82 27.05 -5.93
N ASN A 128 24.38 28.29 -5.69
CA ASN A 128 24.29 28.85 -4.35
C ASN A 128 22.88 28.79 -3.74
N LEU A 129 21.90 28.22 -4.46
CA LEU A 129 20.51 28.14 -4.04
C LEU A 129 20.00 26.70 -4.12
N GLU A 130 19.82 26.16 -5.33
CA GLU A 130 19.28 24.83 -5.54
C GLU A 130 20.34 23.74 -5.37
N SER A 131 21.53 23.93 -5.95
CA SER A 131 22.65 22.97 -5.89
C SER A 131 23.76 23.38 -4.91
N ARG A 132 23.35 23.99 -3.78
CA ARG A 132 24.26 24.34 -2.67
C ARG A 132 24.88 23.08 -2.07
N ASP A 133 26.11 23.18 -1.56
CA ASP A 133 26.88 22.04 -1.02
C ASP A 133 26.13 21.27 0.07
N ASP A 134 25.40 21.98 0.95
CA ASP A 134 24.50 21.38 1.94
C ASP A 134 23.46 20.46 1.29
N ASN A 135 22.80 20.90 0.22
CA ASN A 135 21.76 20.12 -0.45
C ASN A 135 22.38 18.88 -1.11
N ILE A 136 23.54 19.03 -1.75
CA ILE A 136 24.28 17.92 -2.36
C ILE A 136 24.63 16.87 -1.30
N MET A 137 25.13 17.31 -0.14
CA MET A 137 25.42 16.40 0.97
C MET A 137 24.17 15.75 1.54
N ILE A 138 23.05 16.47 1.64
CA ILE A 138 21.75 15.91 2.03
C ILE A 138 21.29 14.84 1.03
N TRP A 139 21.38 15.09 -0.27
CA TRP A 139 21.02 14.12 -1.32
C TRP A 139 21.88 12.86 -1.21
N ILE A 140 23.20 13.00 -1.05
CA ILE A 140 24.11 11.87 -0.86
C ILE A 140 23.75 11.10 0.41
N ASN A 141 23.55 11.79 1.54
CA ASN A 141 23.18 11.14 2.80
C ASN A 141 21.88 10.33 2.66
N SER A 142 20.89 10.84 1.91
CA SER A 142 19.63 10.13 1.69
C SER A 142 19.78 8.80 0.93
N ILE A 143 20.77 8.68 0.04
CA ILE A 143 21.06 7.43 -0.68
C ILE A 143 21.55 6.35 0.30
N PHE A 144 22.37 6.71 1.28
CA PHE A 144 22.98 5.76 2.22
C PHE A 144 22.21 5.57 3.52
N GLU A 145 21.28 6.46 3.85
CA GLU A 145 20.44 6.34 5.04
C GLU A 145 19.46 5.17 4.86
N THR A 146 19.48 4.23 5.81
CA THR A 146 18.60 3.05 5.79
C THR A 146 17.27 3.34 6.47
N ASN A 147 17.22 4.31 7.38
CA ASN A 147 15.98 4.76 8.00
C ASN A 147 15.23 5.72 7.06
N LEU A 148 14.13 5.23 6.48
CA LEU A 148 13.39 5.98 5.48
C LEU A 148 12.78 7.27 6.04
N SER A 149 12.20 7.24 7.23
CA SER A 149 11.71 8.44 7.93
C SER A 149 12.80 9.52 8.07
N ARG A 150 14.05 9.14 8.41
CA ARG A 150 15.17 10.09 8.49
C ARG A 150 15.58 10.63 7.11
N CYS A 151 15.54 9.80 6.06
CA CYS A 151 15.77 10.27 4.69
C CYS A 151 14.78 11.37 4.32
N LEU A 152 13.49 11.12 4.59
CA LEU A 152 12.40 12.03 4.25
C LEU A 152 12.55 13.37 4.97
N MET A 153 12.82 13.36 6.28
CA MET A 153 13.06 14.57 7.07
C MET A 153 14.28 15.38 6.58
N GLN A 154 15.32 14.72 6.08
CA GLN A 154 16.47 15.41 5.51
C GLN A 154 16.10 16.05 4.16
N LEU A 155 15.40 15.32 3.31
CA LEU A 155 15.01 15.77 1.98
C LEU A 155 13.96 16.89 2.00
N THR A 156 13.07 16.94 3.00
CA THR A 156 12.11 18.05 3.16
C THR A 156 12.78 19.41 3.33
N LYS A 157 14.07 19.46 3.69
CA LYS A 157 14.86 20.72 3.75
C LYS A 157 15.32 21.19 2.37
N SER A 158 15.29 20.33 1.35
CA SER A 158 15.68 20.65 -0.03
C SER A 158 14.44 21.05 -0.83
N LYS A 159 14.41 22.28 -1.35
CA LYS A 159 13.32 22.74 -2.23
C LYS A 159 13.32 22.03 -3.59
N ASN A 160 14.51 21.72 -4.10
CA ASN A 160 14.71 21.01 -5.36
C ASN A 160 15.53 19.75 -5.07
N ILE A 161 15.11 18.62 -5.64
CA ILE A 161 15.76 17.32 -5.45
C ILE A 161 15.90 16.67 -6.83
N PRO A 162 17.09 16.14 -7.20
CA PRO A 162 17.25 15.49 -8.49
C PRO A 162 16.37 14.25 -8.63
N ASP A 163 15.80 14.01 -9.81
CA ASP A 163 14.89 12.89 -10.08
C ASP A 163 15.52 11.54 -9.74
N ALA A 164 16.83 11.40 -9.94
CA ALA A 164 17.61 10.22 -9.57
C ALA A 164 17.50 9.87 -8.08
N ILE A 165 17.52 10.90 -7.23
CA ILE A 165 17.47 10.79 -5.77
C ILE A 165 16.03 10.51 -5.35
N LEU A 166 15.07 11.24 -5.90
CA LEU A 166 13.64 10.99 -5.68
C LEU A 166 13.24 9.59 -6.09
N TYR A 167 13.69 9.12 -7.25
CA TYR A 167 13.43 7.76 -7.72
C TYR A 167 14.05 6.71 -6.79
N ASN A 168 15.32 6.89 -6.37
CA ASN A 168 15.96 5.98 -5.42
C ASN A 168 15.23 5.92 -4.07
N LEU A 169 14.67 7.04 -3.63
CA LEU A 169 13.88 7.12 -2.42
C LEU A 169 12.52 6.43 -2.61
N LEU A 170 11.76 6.83 -3.62
CA LEU A 170 10.37 6.44 -3.85
C LEU A 170 10.21 4.97 -4.28
N ILE A 171 11.26 4.35 -4.81
CA ILE A 171 11.25 2.90 -5.07
C ILE A 171 11.40 2.05 -3.80
N ARG A 172 11.77 2.66 -2.66
CA ARG A 172 11.80 1.95 -1.37
C ARG A 172 10.36 1.71 -0.90
N LYS A 173 10.11 0.61 -0.19
CA LYS A 173 8.78 0.34 0.36
C LYS A 173 8.61 1.12 1.68
N PRO A 174 7.68 2.08 1.79
CA PRO A 174 7.36 2.71 3.05
C PRO A 174 6.75 1.69 3.99
N THR A 175 7.06 1.84 5.27
CA THR A 175 6.73 0.88 6.33
C THR A 175 5.67 1.40 7.29
N ASN A 176 5.29 2.67 7.17
CA ASN A 176 4.32 3.32 8.04
C ASN A 176 3.55 4.45 7.34
N GLU A 177 2.51 4.93 8.01
CA GLU A 177 1.61 6.01 7.57
C GLU A 177 2.36 7.32 7.24
N LEU A 178 3.35 7.71 8.06
CA LEU A 178 4.11 8.94 7.87
C LEU A 178 4.97 8.90 6.60
N GLU A 179 5.69 7.79 6.40
CA GLU A 179 6.51 7.56 5.22
C GLU A 179 5.66 7.58 3.94
N SER A 180 4.51 6.90 3.97
CA SER A 180 3.55 6.84 2.86
C SER A 180 3.04 8.23 2.47
N LYS A 181 2.73 9.07 3.47
CA LYS A 181 2.31 10.46 3.23
C LYS A 181 3.39 11.27 2.52
N TYR A 182 4.63 11.23 3.00
CA TYR A 182 5.72 11.97 2.34
C TYR A 182 5.99 11.44 0.93
N PHE A 183 5.95 10.13 0.75
CA PHE A 183 6.11 9.49 -0.55
C PHE A 183 5.07 9.98 -1.56
N PHE A 184 3.81 10.03 -1.14
CA PHE A 184 2.73 10.55 -1.96
C PHE A 184 2.96 12.03 -2.33
N GLU A 185 3.33 12.87 -1.36
CA GLU A 185 3.59 14.30 -1.61
C GLU A 185 4.79 14.51 -2.55
N PHE A 186 5.89 13.76 -2.37
CA PHE A 186 7.02 13.81 -3.29
C PHE A 186 6.62 13.37 -4.70
N TYR A 187 5.92 12.25 -4.83
CA TYR A 187 5.48 11.79 -6.14
C TYR A 187 4.55 12.81 -6.81
N LYS A 188 3.59 13.37 -6.07
CA LYS A 188 2.68 14.40 -6.57
C LYS A 188 3.44 15.63 -7.10
N LEU A 189 4.47 16.09 -6.39
CA LEU A 189 5.26 17.25 -6.76
C LEU A 189 6.15 17.03 -8.00
N TYR A 190 6.64 15.81 -8.21
CA TYR A 190 7.65 15.47 -9.23
C TYR A 190 7.16 14.41 -10.22
N SER A 191 5.85 14.26 -10.37
CA SER A 191 5.25 13.13 -11.11
C SER A 191 5.61 13.11 -12.59
N SER A 192 5.76 14.25 -13.26
CA SER A 192 6.03 14.30 -14.70
C SER A 192 7.38 13.65 -15.05
N GLU A 193 8.44 14.06 -14.33
CA GLU A 193 9.80 13.59 -14.53
C GLU A 193 9.97 12.15 -14.05
N LEU A 194 9.39 11.83 -12.89
CA LEU A 194 9.47 10.50 -12.30
C LEU A 194 8.73 9.46 -13.13
N ASN A 195 7.57 9.77 -13.68
CA ASN A 195 6.81 8.83 -14.52
C ASN A 195 7.54 8.50 -15.80
N LEU A 196 8.11 9.51 -16.48
CA LEU A 196 8.90 9.27 -17.67
C LEU A 196 10.09 8.36 -17.37
N LEU A 197 10.82 8.63 -16.27
CA LEU A 197 11.95 7.84 -15.82
C LEU A 197 11.55 6.41 -15.44
N ASP A 198 10.42 6.23 -14.76
CA ASP A 198 9.90 4.91 -14.35
C ASP A 198 9.49 4.07 -15.56
N GLN A 199 8.84 4.67 -16.56
CA GLN A 199 8.50 4.00 -17.82
C GLN A 199 9.74 3.61 -18.63
N GLU A 200 10.76 4.48 -18.70
CA GLU A 200 12.03 4.15 -19.36
C GLU A 200 12.71 2.95 -18.69
N LYS A 201 12.82 2.97 -17.35
CA LYS A 201 13.41 1.87 -16.58
C LYS A 201 12.63 0.58 -16.74
N LEU A 202 11.29 0.63 -16.68
CA LEU A 202 10.43 -0.52 -16.92
C LEU A 202 10.67 -1.13 -18.30
N PHE A 203 10.77 -0.30 -19.34
CA PHE A 203 11.05 -0.75 -20.69
C PHE A 203 12.39 -1.49 -20.80
N HIS A 204 13.43 -0.99 -20.13
CA HIS A 204 14.73 -1.66 -20.09
C HIS A 204 14.70 -2.97 -19.31
N LEU A 205 13.98 -3.03 -18.18
CA LEU A 205 13.80 -4.25 -17.41
C LEU A 205 13.08 -5.32 -18.24
N LYS A 206 11.98 -4.98 -18.92
CA LYS A 206 11.22 -5.92 -19.77
C LYS A 206 12.02 -6.47 -20.97
N LYS A 207 13.15 -5.87 -21.34
CA LYS A 207 14.02 -6.37 -22.44
C LYS A 207 14.94 -7.52 -22.03
N GLY A 208 15.14 -7.78 -20.73
CA GLY A 208 15.91 -8.92 -20.25
C GLY A 208 15.09 -10.22 -20.20
N ASP A 209 15.59 -11.21 -19.46
CA ASP A 209 14.92 -12.51 -19.23
C ASP A 209 13.62 -12.41 -18.39
N THR A 210 13.23 -11.19 -18.00
CA THR A 210 12.07 -10.90 -17.17
C THR A 210 10.85 -10.40 -17.96
N LYS A 211 10.86 -10.54 -19.29
CA LYS A 211 9.75 -10.13 -20.17
C LYS A 211 8.38 -10.69 -19.77
N LEU A 212 8.36 -11.81 -19.05
CA LEU A 212 7.15 -12.53 -18.59
C LEU A 212 6.81 -12.29 -17.12
N ASP A 213 7.55 -11.41 -16.44
CA ASP A 213 7.31 -11.10 -15.04
C ASP A 213 6.11 -10.15 -14.91
N ARG A 214 5.06 -10.66 -14.27
CA ARG A 214 3.82 -9.92 -14.01
C ARG A 214 4.07 -8.71 -13.09
N ASN A 215 5.06 -8.80 -12.19
CA ASN A 215 5.44 -7.71 -11.31
C ASN A 215 6.03 -6.50 -12.07
N LEU A 216 6.39 -6.70 -13.34
CA LEU A 216 6.90 -5.66 -14.23
C LEU A 216 5.84 -5.17 -15.22
N ILE A 217 4.54 -5.39 -14.99
CA ILE A 217 3.49 -4.79 -15.82
C ILE A 217 3.33 -3.30 -15.48
N ILE A 218 3.12 -2.99 -14.20
CA ILE A 218 2.96 -1.63 -13.69
C ILE A 218 4.34 -1.07 -13.35
N PRO A 219 4.63 0.21 -13.67
CA PRO A 219 5.91 0.85 -13.31
C PRO A 219 6.20 0.72 -11.80
N PRO A 220 7.39 0.26 -11.37
CA PRO A 220 7.66 -0.12 -9.98
C PRO A 220 7.46 1.00 -8.96
N LEU A 221 7.88 2.23 -9.29
CA LEU A 221 7.71 3.37 -8.37
C LEU A 221 6.23 3.65 -8.16
N PHE A 222 5.48 3.75 -9.26
CA PHE A 222 4.03 3.93 -9.18
C PHE A 222 3.34 2.75 -8.47
N ASN A 223 3.72 1.52 -8.78
CA ASN A 223 3.11 0.32 -8.20
C ASN A 223 3.28 0.30 -6.68
N ASN A 224 4.45 0.68 -6.15
CA ASN A 224 4.64 0.78 -4.70
C ASN A 224 3.59 1.70 -4.06
N LEU A 225 3.46 2.93 -4.55
CA LEU A 225 2.47 3.90 -4.08
C LEU A 225 1.04 3.39 -4.22
N PHE A 226 0.77 2.74 -5.34
CA PHE A 226 -0.54 2.18 -5.65
C PHE A 226 -0.91 1.05 -4.69
N GLN A 227 -0.02 0.09 -4.42
CA GLN A 227 -0.27 -0.99 -3.47
C GLN A 227 -0.50 -0.48 -2.03
N ILE A 228 0.24 0.55 -1.62
CA ILE A 228 0.02 1.19 -0.31
C ILE A 228 -1.33 1.89 -0.27
N ALA A 229 -1.67 2.65 -1.32
CA ALA A 229 -2.95 3.34 -1.39
C ALA A 229 -4.12 2.34 -1.39
N LEU A 230 -3.98 1.20 -2.09
CA LEU A 230 -4.97 0.11 -2.08
C LEU A 230 -5.19 -0.42 -0.66
N ARG A 231 -4.15 -0.51 0.18
CA ARG A 231 -4.21 -1.18 1.48
C ARG A 231 -4.43 -0.24 2.67
N GLN A 232 -3.82 0.95 2.68
CA GLN A 232 -3.70 1.80 3.86
C GLN A 232 -4.36 3.18 3.68
N GLU A 233 -4.30 3.77 2.48
CA GLU A 233 -4.72 5.16 2.19
C GLU A 233 -5.67 5.22 0.97
N VAL A 234 -6.78 4.49 1.03
CA VAL A 234 -7.71 4.29 -0.11
C VAL A 234 -8.26 5.61 -0.67
N ASN A 235 -8.42 6.63 0.16
CA ASN A 235 -8.86 7.98 -0.24
C ASN A 235 -7.89 8.68 -1.21
N THR A 236 -6.61 8.30 -1.24
CA THR A 236 -5.62 8.87 -2.17
C THR A 236 -5.66 8.25 -3.56
N LEU A 237 -6.31 7.08 -3.72
CA LEU A 237 -6.35 6.34 -4.98
C LEU A 237 -6.80 7.19 -6.18
N PRO A 238 -7.93 7.93 -6.16
CA PRO A 238 -8.37 8.68 -7.33
C PRO A 238 -7.35 9.70 -7.82
N LEU A 239 -6.70 10.41 -6.89
CA LEU A 239 -5.68 11.41 -7.23
C LEU A 239 -4.42 10.73 -7.77
N LEU A 240 -4.01 9.60 -7.19
CA LEU A 240 -2.86 8.82 -7.67
C LEU A 240 -3.09 8.33 -9.11
N ILE A 241 -4.30 7.84 -9.42
CA ILE A 241 -4.72 7.44 -10.76
C ILE A 241 -4.70 8.62 -11.74
N ASP A 242 -5.24 9.78 -11.35
CA ASP A 242 -5.24 10.96 -12.21
C ASP A 242 -3.81 11.41 -12.55
N LEU A 243 -2.89 11.42 -11.57
CA LEU A 243 -1.47 11.72 -11.81
C LEU A 243 -0.85 10.74 -12.82
N PHE A 244 -1.11 9.44 -12.66
CA PHE A 244 -0.62 8.45 -13.63
C PHE A 244 -1.17 8.68 -15.04
N LEU A 245 -2.47 8.95 -15.16
CA LEU A 245 -3.13 9.12 -16.45
C LEU A 245 -2.69 10.39 -17.19
N ASN A 246 -2.43 11.48 -16.46
CA ASN A 246 -2.04 12.76 -17.05
C ASN A 246 -0.60 12.75 -17.58
N GLU A 247 0.30 12.05 -16.89
CA GLU A 247 1.73 12.08 -17.19
C GLU A 247 2.19 10.96 -18.14
N ASN A 248 1.33 9.97 -18.41
CA ASN A 248 1.65 8.86 -19.31
C ASN A 248 1.02 9.04 -20.70
N ASN A 249 1.70 8.51 -21.72
CA ASN A 249 1.15 8.47 -23.06
C ASN A 249 0.02 7.43 -23.17
N ILE A 250 -1.20 7.87 -22.90
CA ILE A 250 -2.42 7.09 -23.01
C ILE A 250 -2.73 6.60 -24.44
N SER A 251 -1.89 6.81 -25.46
CA SER A 251 -2.12 6.21 -26.78
C SER A 251 -1.40 4.87 -27.00
N SER A 252 -0.60 4.41 -26.03
CA SER A 252 0.27 3.24 -26.21
C SER A 252 -0.38 1.92 -25.77
N SER A 253 -0.05 0.82 -26.45
CA SER A 253 -0.49 -0.54 -26.05
C SER A 253 0.06 -0.95 -24.67
N ASN A 254 1.26 -0.49 -24.32
CA ASN A 254 1.87 -0.73 -23.00
C ASN A 254 1.05 -0.08 -21.89
N THR A 255 0.58 1.15 -22.11
CA THR A 255 -0.31 1.83 -21.16
C THR A 255 -1.63 1.09 -21.04
N LEU A 256 -2.19 0.56 -22.14
CA LEU A 256 -3.43 -0.25 -22.05
C LEU A 256 -3.25 -1.49 -21.15
N GLU A 257 -2.12 -2.20 -21.29
CA GLU A 257 -1.76 -3.33 -20.41
C GLU A 257 -1.65 -2.90 -18.94
N GLN A 258 -1.01 -1.75 -18.66
CA GLN A 258 -0.91 -1.18 -17.31
C GLN A 258 -2.29 -0.85 -16.72
N LEU A 259 -3.15 -0.16 -17.48
CA LEU A 259 -4.51 0.18 -17.05
C LEU A 259 -5.34 -1.08 -16.78
N SER A 260 -5.18 -2.11 -17.62
CA SER A 260 -5.84 -3.40 -17.47
C SER A 260 -5.50 -4.06 -16.12
N GLU A 261 -4.21 -4.10 -15.78
CA GLU A 261 -3.74 -4.67 -14.52
C GLU A 261 -4.16 -3.83 -13.30
N MET A 262 -4.14 -2.50 -13.42
CA MET A 262 -4.64 -1.61 -12.36
C MET A 262 -6.15 -1.79 -12.11
N ILE A 263 -6.95 -1.98 -13.16
CA ILE A 263 -8.39 -2.29 -13.05
C ILE A 263 -8.60 -3.64 -12.33
N TRP A 264 -7.72 -4.62 -12.56
CA TRP A 264 -7.73 -5.89 -11.84
C TRP A 264 -7.46 -5.72 -10.35
N TYR A 265 -6.42 -4.98 -9.96
CA TYR A 265 -6.14 -4.70 -8.55
C TYR A 265 -7.26 -3.90 -7.86
N LEU A 266 -7.93 -3.00 -8.58
CA LEU A 266 -9.08 -2.26 -8.04
C LEU A 266 -10.37 -3.09 -7.95
N SER A 267 -10.34 -4.38 -8.30
CA SER A 267 -11.54 -5.19 -8.46
C SER A 267 -12.16 -5.67 -7.14
N PHE A 268 -11.47 -5.49 -6.01
CA PHE A 268 -11.92 -5.82 -4.66
C PHE A 268 -11.24 -4.93 -3.60
N ASP A 269 -11.69 -5.05 -2.35
CA ASP A 269 -11.17 -4.26 -1.23
C ASP A 269 -9.98 -4.96 -0.54
N HIS A 270 -8.82 -4.31 -0.57
CA HIS A 270 -7.57 -4.82 0.02
C HIS A 270 -7.41 -4.48 1.50
N THR A 271 -8.24 -3.59 2.04
CA THR A 271 -8.17 -3.18 3.46
C THR A 271 -8.75 -4.23 4.40
N GLY A 272 -9.64 -5.08 3.90
CA GLY A 272 -10.42 -6.02 4.73
C GLY A 272 -11.51 -5.35 5.57
N GLU A 273 -11.61 -4.02 5.60
CA GLU A 273 -12.65 -3.29 6.36
C GLU A 273 -14.02 -3.37 5.69
N HIS A 274 -14.06 -3.45 4.34
CA HIS A 274 -15.31 -3.46 3.58
C HIS A 274 -15.50 -4.71 2.71
N MET A 275 -15.34 -5.89 3.30
CA MET A 275 -15.49 -7.17 2.59
C MET A 275 -16.89 -7.43 2.01
N SER A 276 -17.92 -6.72 2.47
CA SER A 276 -19.27 -6.81 1.92
C SER A 276 -19.51 -5.88 0.73
N LYS A 277 -18.79 -4.76 0.64
CA LYS A 277 -18.89 -3.78 -0.43
C LYS A 277 -17.66 -2.86 -0.43
N PRO A 278 -16.81 -2.88 -1.46
CA PRO A 278 -15.61 -2.05 -1.51
C PRO A 278 -15.90 -0.57 -1.32
N SER A 279 -14.94 0.15 -0.74
CA SER A 279 -15.00 1.61 -0.60
C SER A 279 -15.27 2.32 -1.94
N ARG A 280 -15.99 3.45 -1.89
CA ARG A 280 -16.33 4.24 -3.09
C ARG A 280 -15.10 4.67 -3.88
N PHE A 281 -13.97 4.89 -3.21
CA PHE A 281 -12.73 5.34 -3.82
C PHE A 281 -12.18 4.33 -4.85
N TYR A 282 -12.34 3.02 -4.62
CA TYR A 282 -12.03 1.99 -5.63
C TYR A 282 -12.88 2.18 -6.89
N GLY A 283 -14.18 2.46 -6.72
CA GLY A 283 -15.10 2.67 -7.84
C GLY A 283 -14.81 3.96 -8.61
N ILE A 284 -14.39 5.03 -7.94
CA ILE A 284 -13.98 6.30 -8.57
C ILE A 284 -12.70 6.07 -9.38
N ALA A 285 -11.67 5.49 -8.76
CA ALA A 285 -10.40 5.14 -9.40
C ALA A 285 -10.61 4.23 -10.63
N GLN A 286 -11.40 3.16 -10.49
CA GLN A 286 -11.69 2.27 -11.62
C GLN A 286 -12.46 3.01 -12.73
N SER A 287 -13.38 3.92 -12.39
CA SER A 287 -14.10 4.71 -13.38
C SER A 287 -13.18 5.65 -14.17
N GLN A 288 -12.14 6.23 -13.56
CA GLN A 288 -11.15 7.05 -14.26
C GLN A 288 -10.37 6.20 -15.29
N LEU A 289 -9.91 5.02 -14.87
CA LEU A 289 -9.21 4.09 -15.76
C LEU A 289 -10.08 3.61 -16.92
N ILE A 290 -11.35 3.27 -16.68
CA ILE A 290 -12.29 2.83 -17.73
C ILE A 290 -12.52 3.96 -18.75
N LYS A 291 -12.68 5.21 -18.28
CA LYS A 291 -12.81 6.37 -19.18
C LYS A 291 -11.57 6.55 -20.05
N ALA A 292 -10.38 6.39 -19.46
CA ALA A 292 -9.13 6.41 -20.21
C ALA A 292 -9.13 5.30 -21.27
N VAL A 293 -9.36 4.04 -20.89
CA VAL A 293 -9.42 2.89 -21.82
C VAL A 293 -10.38 3.15 -22.98
N ASN A 294 -11.61 3.60 -22.71
CA ASN A 294 -12.60 3.86 -23.77
C ASN A 294 -12.10 4.95 -24.74
N LYS A 295 -11.49 6.01 -24.22
CA LYS A 295 -10.88 7.05 -25.06
C LYS A 295 -9.76 6.47 -25.94
N MET A 296 -8.95 5.54 -25.41
CA MET A 296 -7.87 4.89 -26.17
C MET A 296 -8.42 4.05 -27.32
N THR A 297 -9.43 3.21 -27.06
CA THR A 297 -10.01 2.30 -28.05
C THR A 297 -10.89 3.01 -29.08
N GLU A 298 -11.51 4.14 -28.72
CA GLU A 298 -12.20 5.03 -29.66
C GLU A 298 -11.23 5.72 -30.62
N GLN A 299 -10.07 6.16 -30.12
CA GLN A 299 -9.06 6.88 -30.90
C GLN A 299 -8.20 5.93 -31.74
N ASN A 300 -8.00 4.69 -31.30
CA ASN A 300 -7.21 3.68 -31.99
C ASN A 300 -7.98 2.37 -32.11
N LYS A 301 -8.53 2.12 -33.30
CA LYS A 301 -9.33 0.91 -33.59
C LYS A 301 -8.53 -0.40 -33.53
N ASP A 302 -7.20 -0.33 -33.55
CA ASP A 302 -6.33 -1.50 -33.43
C ASP A 302 -6.17 -1.95 -31.97
N LEU A 303 -6.60 -1.14 -31.00
CA LEU A 303 -6.61 -1.49 -29.58
C LEU A 303 -7.97 -2.09 -29.20
N GLU A 304 -7.97 -3.36 -28.83
CA GLU A 304 -9.16 -4.05 -28.30
C GLU A 304 -9.20 -4.03 -26.77
N ILE A 305 -10.41 -4.07 -26.22
CA ILE A 305 -10.61 -4.22 -24.77
C ILE A 305 -10.15 -5.63 -24.36
N ASP A 306 -9.16 -5.67 -23.46
CA ASP A 306 -8.64 -6.90 -22.89
C ASP A 306 -9.65 -7.59 -21.96
N VAL A 307 -9.60 -8.92 -21.93
CA VAL A 307 -10.40 -9.80 -21.06
C VAL A 307 -10.22 -9.42 -19.59
N THR A 308 -9.01 -9.06 -19.16
CA THR A 308 -8.72 -8.63 -17.79
C THR A 308 -9.57 -7.42 -17.38
N ILE A 309 -9.77 -6.44 -18.27
CA ILE A 309 -10.61 -5.26 -18.02
C ILE A 309 -12.04 -5.70 -17.76
N MET A 310 -12.58 -6.58 -18.62
CA MET A 310 -13.95 -7.08 -18.48
C MET A 310 -14.15 -7.85 -17.17
N LEU A 311 -13.16 -8.65 -16.77
CA LEU A 311 -13.18 -9.40 -15.51
C LEU A 311 -13.09 -8.45 -14.29
N GLY A 312 -12.19 -7.47 -14.30
CA GLY A 312 -12.08 -6.49 -13.21
C GLY A 312 -13.35 -5.65 -13.02
N VAL A 313 -14.00 -5.24 -14.12
CA VAL A 313 -15.29 -4.54 -14.08
C VAL A 313 -16.43 -5.46 -13.61
N SER A 314 -16.41 -6.73 -14.02
CA SER A 314 -17.36 -7.74 -13.55
C SER A 314 -17.35 -7.87 -12.03
N ASN A 315 -16.16 -7.96 -11.42
CA ASN A 315 -15.97 -8.11 -9.98
C ASN A 315 -16.53 -6.92 -9.18
N LEU A 316 -16.21 -5.67 -9.54
CA LEU A 316 -16.79 -4.52 -8.82
C LEU A 316 -18.29 -4.36 -9.05
N THR A 317 -18.79 -4.79 -10.22
CA THR A 317 -20.23 -4.76 -10.53
C THR A 317 -21.02 -5.77 -9.68
N PHE A 318 -20.41 -6.88 -9.27
CA PHE A 318 -21.04 -7.92 -8.46
C PHE A 318 -21.78 -7.37 -7.22
N TYR A 319 -21.14 -6.45 -6.50
CA TYR A 319 -21.68 -5.85 -5.27
C TYR A 319 -22.90 -4.94 -5.49
N LYS A 320 -23.21 -4.58 -6.73
CA LYS A 320 -24.33 -3.70 -7.10
C LYS A 320 -25.39 -4.43 -7.93
N ASP A 321 -24.96 -5.25 -8.88
CA ASP A 321 -25.81 -5.96 -9.82
C ASP A 321 -25.16 -7.28 -10.25
N TYR A 322 -25.55 -8.37 -9.57
CA TYR A 322 -25.09 -9.72 -9.86
C TYR A 322 -25.38 -10.14 -11.31
N LYS A 323 -26.57 -9.81 -11.85
CA LYS A 323 -26.97 -10.26 -13.20
C LYS A 323 -26.09 -9.59 -14.26
N LYS A 324 -25.84 -8.29 -14.11
CA LYS A 324 -24.95 -7.54 -15.00
C LYS A 324 -23.51 -8.04 -14.90
N SER A 325 -23.00 -8.26 -13.70
CA SER A 325 -21.68 -8.85 -13.44
C SER A 325 -21.54 -10.21 -14.14
N PHE A 326 -22.50 -11.13 -13.95
CA PHE A 326 -22.48 -12.44 -14.58
C PHE A 326 -22.53 -12.38 -16.13
N LYS A 327 -23.27 -11.41 -16.69
CA LYS A 327 -23.28 -11.17 -18.15
C LYS A 327 -21.91 -10.71 -18.66
N MET A 328 -21.24 -9.81 -17.92
CA MET A 328 -19.88 -9.35 -18.26
C MET A 328 -18.88 -10.50 -18.22
N PHE A 329 -18.91 -11.32 -17.17
CA PHE A 329 -18.10 -12.54 -17.08
C PHE A 329 -18.31 -13.49 -18.27
N LYS A 330 -19.56 -13.76 -18.65
CA LYS A 330 -19.87 -14.61 -19.81
C LYS A 330 -19.32 -14.03 -21.12
N ASN A 331 -19.38 -12.71 -21.30
CA ASN A 331 -18.83 -12.06 -22.48
C ASN A 331 -17.30 -12.16 -22.50
N ALA A 332 -16.64 -11.91 -21.36
CA ALA A 332 -15.19 -12.07 -21.22
C ALA A 332 -14.75 -13.50 -21.55
N LYS A 333 -15.50 -14.51 -21.05
CA LYS A 333 -15.24 -15.92 -21.36
C LYS A 333 -15.36 -16.23 -22.85
N ARG A 334 -16.40 -15.73 -23.53
CA ARG A 334 -16.56 -15.93 -24.98
C ARG A 334 -15.40 -15.33 -25.77
N GLN A 335 -14.95 -14.13 -25.41
CA GLN A 335 -13.82 -13.48 -26.06
C GLN A 335 -12.52 -14.26 -25.82
N PHE A 336 -12.30 -14.74 -24.59
CA PHE A 336 -11.15 -15.58 -24.28
C PHE A 336 -11.17 -16.92 -25.03
N ASP A 337 -12.31 -17.60 -25.05
CA ASP A 337 -12.47 -18.88 -25.79
C ASP A 337 -12.19 -18.67 -27.29
N HIS A 338 -12.66 -17.56 -27.88
CA HIS A 338 -12.36 -17.19 -29.26
C HIS A 338 -10.87 -16.95 -29.48
N TRP A 339 -10.24 -16.11 -28.65
CA TRP A 339 -8.81 -15.85 -28.67
C TRP A 339 -7.97 -17.14 -28.54
N GLN A 340 -8.39 -18.07 -27.68
CA GLN A 340 -7.71 -19.36 -27.51
C GLN A 340 -7.74 -20.18 -28.80
N LEU A 341 -8.88 -20.25 -29.47
CA LEU A 341 -9.04 -20.99 -30.73
C LEU A 341 -8.22 -20.37 -31.86
N GLU A 342 -8.06 -19.04 -31.88
CA GLU A 342 -7.25 -18.34 -32.87
C GLU A 342 -5.75 -18.50 -32.63
N LYS A 343 -5.30 -18.38 -31.37
CA LYS A 343 -3.87 -18.39 -31.02
C LYS A 343 -3.28 -19.77 -30.79
N PHE A 344 -4.07 -20.77 -30.39
CA PHE A 344 -3.60 -22.14 -30.13
C PHE A 344 -4.18 -23.10 -31.18
N LYS A 345 -3.42 -23.38 -32.24
CA LYS A 345 -3.84 -24.38 -33.23
C LYS A 345 -3.65 -25.80 -32.66
N PRO A 346 -4.54 -26.77 -32.97
CA PRO A 346 -4.39 -28.17 -32.54
C PRO A 346 -3.06 -28.83 -32.95
N SER A 347 -2.42 -28.34 -34.01
CA SER A 347 -1.08 -28.76 -34.44
C SER A 347 0.01 -28.46 -33.42
N ASP A 348 -0.15 -27.42 -32.62
CA ASP A 348 0.84 -26.97 -31.63
C ASP A 348 0.81 -27.85 -30.37
N PHE A 349 -0.35 -28.44 -30.03
CA PHE A 349 -0.46 -29.45 -28.98
C PHE A 349 0.31 -30.74 -29.30
N LYS A 350 0.37 -31.15 -30.58
CA LYS A 350 1.12 -32.34 -31.00
C LYS A 350 2.64 -32.16 -30.96
N LYS A 351 3.14 -30.93 -31.11
CA LYS A 351 4.59 -30.62 -31.01
C LYS A 351 5.11 -30.68 -29.57
N ILE A 352 4.25 -30.39 -28.58
CA ILE A 352 4.61 -30.43 -27.15
C ILE A 352 4.69 -31.89 -26.65
N GLY A 353 3.95 -32.82 -27.27
CA GLY A 353 3.90 -34.23 -26.90
C GLY A 353 4.87 -35.16 -27.64
N GLY A 354 5.72 -34.65 -28.55
CA GLY A 354 6.61 -35.53 -29.31
C GLY A 354 7.65 -34.79 -30.14
N SER A 355 8.91 -34.84 -29.71
CA SER A 355 10.00 -35.52 -30.44
C SER A 355 11.36 -35.06 -29.91
N LYS A 356 12.08 -35.99 -29.28
CA LYS A 356 13.54 -35.95 -29.20
C LYS A 356 14.09 -36.18 -30.62
N SER A 357 14.15 -35.16 -31.47
CA SER A 357 15.13 -35.08 -32.56
C SER A 357 14.96 -33.82 -33.42
N GLN A 358 16.07 -33.10 -33.52
CA GLN A 358 16.50 -32.26 -34.65
C GLN A 358 15.88 -30.86 -34.85
N SER A 359 16.65 -29.89 -34.34
CA SER A 359 17.25 -28.76 -35.08
C SER A 359 16.34 -27.79 -35.85
N LYS A 360 15.80 -26.80 -35.12
CA LYS A 360 16.03 -25.35 -35.27
C LYS A 360 15.20 -24.62 -34.20
N PRO A 361 15.77 -23.71 -33.38
CA PRO A 361 15.02 -23.02 -32.33
C PRO A 361 14.27 -21.85 -32.97
N LEU A 362 13.09 -22.12 -33.51
CA LEU A 362 12.10 -21.11 -33.85
C LEU A 362 10.82 -21.51 -33.13
N ASN A 363 10.40 -20.69 -32.16
CA ASN A 363 9.11 -20.68 -31.44
C ASN A 363 9.05 -21.21 -29.99
N GLU A 364 10.15 -21.44 -29.27
CA GLU A 364 10.06 -21.75 -27.82
C GLU A 364 9.61 -20.52 -27.01
N GLU A 365 10.23 -19.35 -27.19
CA GLU A 365 9.90 -18.10 -26.46
C GLU A 365 8.44 -17.63 -26.66
N ASN A 366 7.91 -17.73 -27.89
CA ASN A 366 6.52 -17.35 -28.16
C ASN A 366 5.53 -18.35 -27.54
N SER A 367 5.88 -19.63 -27.44
CA SER A 367 5.02 -20.66 -26.84
C SER A 367 4.94 -20.52 -25.31
N GLU A 368 6.06 -20.18 -24.67
CA GLU A 368 6.13 -19.95 -23.22
C GLU A 368 5.40 -18.66 -22.83
N LEU A 369 5.56 -17.58 -23.61
CA LEU A 369 4.77 -16.35 -23.46
C LEU A 369 3.26 -16.64 -23.52
N LEU A 370 2.81 -17.36 -24.55
CA LEU A 370 1.40 -17.72 -24.69
C LEU A 370 0.90 -18.60 -23.55
N ARG A 371 1.73 -19.53 -23.06
CA ARG A 371 1.41 -20.35 -21.88
C ARG A 371 1.24 -19.48 -20.63
N ASN A 372 2.14 -18.52 -20.39
CA ASN A 372 2.09 -17.64 -19.24
C ASN A 372 0.87 -16.71 -19.27
N ILE A 373 0.56 -16.13 -20.44
CA ILE A 373 -0.67 -15.34 -20.65
C ILE A 373 -1.92 -16.21 -20.38
N LYS A 374 -1.93 -17.46 -20.85
CA LYS A 374 -3.05 -18.37 -20.61
C LYS A 374 -3.22 -18.71 -19.14
N VAL A 375 -2.11 -18.93 -18.41
CA VAL A 375 -2.14 -19.17 -16.96
C VAL A 375 -2.71 -17.94 -16.25
N ASP A 376 -2.22 -16.74 -16.55
CA ASP A 376 -2.70 -15.48 -15.98
C ASP A 376 -4.22 -15.31 -16.15
N TYR A 377 -4.72 -15.44 -17.39
CA TYR A 377 -6.16 -15.36 -17.63
C TYR A 377 -6.94 -16.45 -16.91
N ASN A 378 -6.48 -17.70 -16.92
CA ASN A 378 -7.16 -18.80 -16.21
C ASN A 378 -7.27 -18.52 -14.70
N ILE A 379 -6.22 -17.95 -14.08
CA ILE A 379 -6.26 -17.56 -12.68
C ILE A 379 -7.24 -16.40 -12.44
N LYS A 380 -7.23 -15.37 -13.30
CA LYS A 380 -8.20 -14.27 -13.23
C LYS A 380 -9.65 -14.76 -13.40
N PHE A 381 -9.88 -15.73 -14.29
CA PHE A 381 -11.18 -16.40 -14.44
C PHE A 381 -11.56 -17.22 -13.21
N LEU A 382 -10.61 -17.94 -12.60
CA LEU A 382 -10.84 -18.67 -11.35
C LEU A 382 -11.28 -17.71 -10.24
N CYS A 383 -10.55 -16.61 -10.05
CA CYS A 383 -10.87 -15.60 -9.05
C CYS A 383 -12.28 -14.99 -9.27
N ASN A 384 -12.60 -14.57 -10.50
CA ASN A 384 -13.94 -14.08 -10.84
C ASN A 384 -15.02 -15.14 -10.57
N SER A 385 -14.74 -16.40 -10.93
CA SER A 385 -15.65 -17.52 -10.70
C SER A 385 -15.93 -17.71 -9.21
N VAL A 386 -14.90 -17.66 -8.37
CA VAL A 386 -15.03 -17.71 -6.89
C VAL A 386 -16.00 -16.64 -6.39
N ILE A 387 -15.84 -15.38 -6.83
CA ILE A 387 -16.78 -14.30 -6.47
C ILE A 387 -18.20 -14.58 -6.98
N LEU A 388 -18.36 -15.13 -8.18
CA LEU A 388 -19.67 -15.35 -8.80
C LEU A 388 -20.39 -16.62 -8.36
N LEU A 389 -19.72 -17.53 -7.63
CA LEU A 389 -20.32 -18.77 -7.12
C LEU A 389 -21.59 -18.48 -6.30
N ALA A 390 -22.70 -19.13 -6.64
CA ALA A 390 -23.95 -18.98 -5.90
C ALA A 390 -23.92 -19.85 -4.63
N VAL A 391 -24.10 -19.22 -3.47
CA VAL A 391 -24.16 -19.90 -2.17
C VAL A 391 -25.58 -19.81 -1.63
N ASN A 392 -26.14 -20.94 -1.22
CA ASN A 392 -27.44 -21.06 -0.58
C ASN A 392 -27.33 -22.03 0.62
N ALA A 393 -28.42 -22.23 1.36
CA ALA A 393 -28.40 -23.06 2.57
C ALA A 393 -28.05 -24.54 2.28
N GLU A 394 -28.42 -25.06 1.11
CA GLU A 394 -28.25 -26.47 0.73
C GLU A 394 -26.81 -26.80 0.30
N ASN A 395 -26.11 -25.86 -0.32
CA ASN A 395 -24.77 -26.07 -0.88
C ASN A 395 -23.64 -25.43 -0.06
N LYS A 396 -23.96 -24.78 1.06
CA LYS A 396 -23.04 -23.98 1.88
C LYS A 396 -21.78 -24.75 2.29
N GLU A 397 -21.96 -25.96 2.82
CA GLU A 397 -20.86 -26.80 3.32
C GLU A 397 -19.96 -27.31 2.17
N MET A 398 -20.58 -27.81 1.10
CA MET A 398 -19.86 -28.28 -0.09
C MET A 398 -19.01 -27.15 -0.70
N ILE A 399 -19.59 -25.96 -0.87
CA ILE A 399 -18.86 -24.80 -1.41
C ILE A 399 -17.72 -24.41 -0.47
N SER A 400 -17.93 -24.38 0.84
CA SER A 400 -16.88 -24.08 1.80
C SER A 400 -15.69 -25.03 1.66
N GLN A 401 -15.97 -26.33 1.49
CA GLN A 401 -14.93 -27.34 1.29
C GLN A 401 -14.24 -27.19 -0.07
N ASP A 402 -15.00 -26.91 -1.13
CA ASP A 402 -14.44 -26.71 -2.48
C ASP A 402 -13.52 -25.49 -2.54
N LEU A 403 -13.91 -24.38 -1.91
CA LEU A 403 -13.07 -23.18 -1.80
C LEU A 403 -11.77 -23.47 -1.07
N TYR A 404 -11.82 -24.26 0.01
CA TYR A 404 -10.62 -24.69 0.71
C TYR A 404 -9.75 -25.63 -0.13
N ASN A 405 -10.36 -26.55 -0.87
CA ASN A 405 -9.68 -27.50 -1.74
C ASN A 405 -8.90 -26.83 -2.89
N ILE A 406 -9.18 -25.57 -3.22
CA ILE A 406 -8.40 -24.79 -4.19
C ILE A 406 -6.92 -24.77 -3.77
N PHE A 407 -6.63 -24.53 -2.50
CA PHE A 407 -5.25 -24.38 -2.02
C PHE A 407 -4.44 -25.68 -2.06
N TYR A 408 -5.10 -26.84 -2.03
CA TYR A 408 -4.43 -28.14 -2.21
C TYR A 408 -4.19 -28.50 -3.67
N LYS A 409 -5.04 -27.99 -4.57
CA LYS A 409 -5.01 -28.35 -5.99
C LYS A 409 -4.09 -27.44 -6.80
N ILE A 410 -3.87 -26.21 -6.35
CA ILE A 410 -3.01 -25.26 -7.02
C ILE A 410 -1.56 -25.48 -6.60
N GLU A 411 -0.66 -25.48 -7.57
CA GLU A 411 0.78 -25.58 -7.33
C GLU A 411 1.26 -24.40 -6.47
N PRO A 412 2.13 -24.63 -5.47
CA PRO A 412 2.62 -23.57 -4.58
C PRO A 412 3.22 -22.36 -5.30
N ASP A 413 3.96 -22.59 -6.40
CA ASP A 413 4.58 -21.52 -7.20
C ASP A 413 3.53 -20.63 -7.89
N ILE A 414 2.36 -21.17 -8.23
CA ILE A 414 1.23 -20.39 -8.77
C ILE A 414 0.63 -19.56 -7.65
N LEU A 415 0.41 -20.12 -6.46
CA LEU A 415 -0.07 -19.35 -5.29
C LEU A 415 0.91 -18.23 -4.90
N ALA A 416 2.22 -18.46 -5.08
CA ALA A 416 3.23 -17.45 -4.86
C ALA A 416 3.15 -16.29 -5.87
N LYS A 417 2.91 -16.62 -7.15
CA LYS A 417 2.78 -15.62 -8.23
C LYS A 417 1.43 -14.89 -8.25
N TYR A 418 0.37 -15.54 -7.73
CA TYR A 418 -1.00 -15.04 -7.74
C TYR A 418 -1.62 -15.06 -6.34
N PRO A 419 -1.13 -14.19 -5.43
CA PRO A 419 -1.64 -14.14 -4.06
C PRO A 419 -3.13 -13.75 -4.01
N GLU A 420 -3.69 -13.11 -5.04
CA GLU A 420 -5.12 -12.77 -5.09
C GLU A 420 -6.04 -13.98 -4.99
N ILE A 421 -5.59 -15.19 -5.35
CA ILE A 421 -6.39 -16.42 -5.20
C ILE A 421 -6.86 -16.57 -3.76
N TRP A 422 -5.96 -16.31 -2.81
CA TRP A 422 -6.30 -16.31 -1.40
C TRP A 422 -7.35 -15.25 -1.07
N GLU A 423 -7.15 -14.04 -1.57
CA GLU A 423 -7.98 -12.86 -1.29
C GLU A 423 -9.42 -13.08 -1.74
N PHE A 424 -9.62 -13.54 -2.98
CA PHE A 424 -10.95 -13.84 -3.51
C PHE A 424 -11.65 -14.96 -2.74
N VAL A 425 -10.91 -15.99 -2.32
CA VAL A 425 -11.47 -17.08 -1.50
C VAL A 425 -11.89 -16.56 -0.13
N VAL A 426 -11.04 -15.83 0.59
CA VAL A 426 -11.40 -15.33 1.93
C VAL A 426 -12.51 -14.28 1.88
N ILE A 427 -12.52 -13.42 0.85
CA ILE A 427 -13.64 -12.49 0.59
C ILE A 427 -14.94 -13.29 0.42
N LYS A 428 -14.92 -14.35 -0.39
CA LYS A 428 -16.12 -15.17 -0.62
C LYS A 428 -16.61 -15.86 0.64
N LEU A 429 -15.68 -16.42 1.43
CA LEU A 429 -15.97 -17.05 2.71
C LEU A 429 -16.59 -16.04 3.69
N ASN A 430 -16.04 -14.84 3.78
CA ASN A 430 -16.55 -13.79 4.66
C ASN A 430 -17.92 -13.28 4.21
N TYR A 431 -18.08 -12.99 2.91
CA TYR A 431 -19.32 -12.47 2.33
C TYR A 431 -20.55 -13.36 2.63
N HIS A 432 -20.35 -14.68 2.67
CA HIS A 432 -21.41 -15.67 2.94
C HIS A 432 -21.38 -16.26 4.36
N ASN A 433 -20.56 -15.71 5.26
CA ASN A 433 -20.36 -16.21 6.63
C ASN A 433 -20.09 -17.74 6.65
N LEU A 434 -19.11 -18.18 5.85
CA LEU A 434 -18.63 -19.57 5.74
C LEU A 434 -17.43 -19.87 6.66
N ASN A 435 -17.03 -18.89 7.46
CA ASN A 435 -15.84 -18.79 8.30
C ASN A 435 -15.94 -19.52 9.66
N HIS A 436 -16.34 -20.78 9.66
CA HIS A 436 -16.39 -21.58 10.89
C HIS A 436 -14.99 -21.96 11.39
N GLU A 437 -14.86 -22.20 12.70
CA GLU A 437 -13.56 -22.28 13.38
C GLU A 437 -12.61 -23.36 12.82
N HIS A 438 -13.14 -24.52 12.44
CA HIS A 438 -12.35 -25.58 11.82
C HIS A 438 -11.72 -25.13 10.49
N LEU A 439 -12.48 -24.44 9.64
CA LEU A 439 -11.98 -23.89 8.39
C LEU A 439 -10.90 -22.82 8.64
N ILE A 440 -11.08 -21.96 9.64
CA ILE A 440 -10.07 -20.94 10.00
C ILE A 440 -8.76 -21.60 10.43
N ASN A 441 -8.81 -22.64 11.27
CA ASN A 441 -7.61 -23.38 11.69
C ASN A 441 -6.92 -24.07 10.52
N ASN A 442 -7.69 -24.60 9.58
CA ASN A 442 -7.19 -25.21 8.35
C ASN A 442 -6.49 -24.20 7.44
N LEU A 443 -7.15 -23.06 7.17
CA LEU A 443 -6.58 -21.96 6.39
C LEU A 443 -5.30 -21.41 7.03
N PHE A 444 -5.29 -21.26 8.36
CA PHE A 444 -4.11 -20.85 9.11
C PHE A 444 -2.95 -21.84 8.94
N THR A 445 -3.24 -23.14 9.03
CA THR A 445 -2.23 -24.19 8.85
C THR A 445 -1.64 -24.17 7.45
N GLU A 446 -2.47 -24.04 6.42
CA GLU A 446 -2.00 -23.94 5.03
C GLU A 446 -1.23 -22.64 4.77
N TYR A 447 -1.68 -21.52 5.32
CA TYR A 447 -0.98 -20.24 5.24
C TYR A 447 0.44 -20.35 5.83
N LEU A 448 0.59 -20.92 7.03
CA LEU A 448 1.90 -21.07 7.67
C LEU A 448 2.86 -22.00 6.91
N LYS A 449 2.35 -23.06 6.27
CA LYS A 449 3.17 -23.95 5.43
C LYS A 449 3.78 -23.18 4.27
N LEU A 450 2.96 -22.40 3.56
CA LEU A 450 3.36 -21.70 2.34
C LEU A 450 4.17 -20.44 2.65
N HIS A 451 3.85 -19.71 3.72
CA HIS A 451 4.58 -18.51 4.15
C HIS A 451 6.07 -18.82 4.35
N ARG A 452 6.40 -19.94 5.01
CA ARG A 452 7.78 -20.31 5.31
C ARG A 452 8.59 -20.71 4.08
N THR A 453 7.96 -21.37 3.11
CA THR A 453 8.65 -21.89 1.94
C THR A 453 8.81 -20.82 0.85
N TYR A 454 7.89 -19.85 0.78
CA TYR A 454 7.80 -18.92 -0.35
C TYR A 454 7.69 -17.43 0.04
N GLY A 455 7.76 -17.09 1.33
CA GLY A 455 7.75 -15.69 1.80
C GLY A 455 6.48 -14.93 1.44
N LEU A 456 5.33 -15.61 1.36
CA LEU A 456 4.06 -15.04 0.93
C LEU A 456 3.46 -14.14 2.01
N HIS A 457 3.68 -12.82 1.92
CA HIS A 457 3.01 -11.84 2.77
C HIS A 457 1.64 -11.45 2.18
N ASN A 458 0.59 -12.20 2.52
CA ASN A 458 -0.78 -11.83 2.18
C ASN A 458 -1.51 -11.23 3.40
N TYR A 459 -1.44 -9.90 3.50
CA TYR A 459 -1.97 -9.15 4.65
C TYR A 459 -3.50 -9.27 4.80
N LEU A 460 -4.25 -9.40 3.69
CA LEU A 460 -5.72 -9.54 3.76
C LEU A 460 -6.12 -10.89 4.37
N VAL A 461 -5.39 -11.95 4.05
CA VAL A 461 -5.62 -13.29 4.64
C VAL A 461 -5.32 -13.29 6.13
N LEU A 462 -4.24 -12.62 6.54
CA LEU A 462 -3.92 -12.45 7.96
C LEU A 462 -5.06 -11.74 8.71
N ASP A 463 -5.58 -10.63 8.16
CA ASP A 463 -6.75 -9.96 8.73
C ASP A 463 -7.94 -10.90 8.88
N PHE A 464 -8.22 -11.69 7.84
CA PHE A 464 -9.31 -12.65 7.87
C PHE A 464 -9.12 -13.69 8.99
N ILE A 465 -7.92 -14.25 9.13
CA ILE A 465 -7.61 -15.22 10.20
C ILE A 465 -7.73 -14.56 11.58
N ILE A 466 -7.14 -13.38 11.77
CA ILE A 466 -7.16 -12.62 13.03
C ILE A 466 -8.60 -12.30 13.44
N ASN A 467 -9.39 -11.76 12.52
CA ASN A 467 -10.75 -11.31 12.82
C ASN A 467 -11.70 -12.48 13.13
N ASN A 468 -11.49 -13.65 12.52
CA ASN A 468 -12.41 -14.78 12.61
C ASN A 468 -12.01 -15.88 13.60
N THR A 469 -10.77 -15.91 14.11
CA THR A 469 -10.42 -16.86 15.18
C THR A 469 -11.08 -16.47 16.51
N THR A 470 -11.46 -17.44 17.33
CA THR A 470 -11.97 -17.22 18.69
C THR A 470 -10.96 -17.65 19.77
N LYS A 471 -9.84 -18.24 19.36
CA LYS A 471 -8.82 -18.81 20.25
C LYS A 471 -7.59 -17.92 20.33
N SER A 472 -7.27 -17.43 21.53
CA SER A 472 -6.03 -16.70 21.82
C SER A 472 -4.78 -17.49 21.41
N LYS A 473 -4.74 -18.79 21.72
CA LYS A 473 -3.63 -19.69 21.34
C LYS A 473 -3.31 -19.70 19.84
N THR A 474 -4.31 -19.55 18.97
CA THR A 474 -4.08 -19.47 17.53
C THR A 474 -3.40 -18.16 17.15
N LEU A 475 -3.79 -17.04 17.79
CA LEU A 475 -3.14 -15.74 17.62
C LEU A 475 -1.71 -15.74 18.18
N ASP A 476 -1.50 -16.34 19.35
CA ASP A 476 -0.17 -16.47 19.96
C ASP A 476 0.76 -17.31 19.07
N SER A 477 0.23 -18.39 18.48
CA SER A 477 0.93 -19.20 17.49
C SER A 477 1.26 -18.38 16.25
N LEU A 478 0.33 -17.54 15.77
CA LEU A 478 0.56 -16.67 14.63
C LEU A 478 1.72 -15.70 14.90
N ILE A 479 1.77 -15.04 16.06
CA ILE A 479 2.90 -14.17 16.48
C ILE A 479 4.20 -14.94 16.73
N SER A 480 4.12 -16.21 17.15
CA SER A 480 5.32 -17.01 17.39
C SER A 480 5.93 -17.53 16.08
N ASN A 481 5.10 -17.75 15.07
CA ASN A 481 5.52 -18.23 13.76
C ASN A 481 5.86 -17.10 12.77
N LEU A 482 5.24 -15.92 12.95
CA LEU A 482 5.46 -14.70 12.17
C LEU A 482 6.05 -13.64 13.10
N GLU A 483 7.20 -13.08 12.77
CA GLU A 483 7.79 -12.03 13.60
C GLU A 483 6.98 -10.72 13.47
N LEU A 484 7.09 -9.79 14.43
CA LEU A 484 6.32 -8.52 14.39
C LEU A 484 6.57 -7.69 13.11
N HIS A 485 7.72 -7.87 12.47
CA HIS A 485 8.05 -7.17 11.23
C HIS A 485 7.32 -7.73 9.99
N ASP A 486 6.70 -8.91 10.10
CA ASP A 486 5.89 -9.53 9.05
C ASP A 486 4.46 -8.98 8.99
N PHE A 487 4.06 -8.17 9.98
CA PHE A 487 2.74 -7.55 10.06
C PHE A 487 2.80 -6.11 9.57
N ASP A 488 1.83 -5.72 8.76
CA ASP A 488 1.58 -4.30 8.50
C ASP A 488 0.80 -3.65 9.66
N ASP A 489 0.73 -2.32 9.65
CA ASP A 489 0.02 -1.55 10.67
C ASP A 489 -1.46 -1.96 10.82
N ASN A 490 -2.10 -2.39 9.72
CA ASN A 490 -3.49 -2.84 9.71
C ASN A 490 -3.63 -4.19 10.43
N ASN A 491 -2.79 -5.17 10.12
CA ASN A 491 -2.81 -6.47 10.78
C ASN A 491 -2.51 -6.33 12.27
N LEU A 492 -1.51 -5.52 12.64
CA LEU A 492 -1.16 -5.29 14.03
C LEU A 492 -2.30 -4.58 14.79
N SER A 493 -2.94 -3.60 14.15
CA SER A 493 -4.14 -2.94 14.67
C SER A 493 -5.28 -3.93 14.91
N HIS A 494 -5.61 -4.77 13.93
CA HIS A 494 -6.65 -5.81 14.08
C HIS A 494 -6.29 -6.83 15.15
N LEU A 495 -5.02 -7.22 15.25
CA LEU A 495 -4.54 -8.15 16.26
C LEU A 495 -4.73 -7.57 17.68
N ILE A 496 -4.32 -6.31 17.89
CA ILE A 496 -4.53 -5.59 19.15
C ILE A 496 -6.03 -5.52 19.48
N SER A 497 -6.87 -5.05 18.53
CA SER A 497 -8.33 -5.00 18.73
C SER A 497 -8.91 -6.37 19.04
N LYS A 498 -8.41 -7.43 18.40
CA LYS A 498 -8.88 -8.79 18.61
C LYS A 498 -8.58 -9.30 20.01
N TYR A 499 -7.37 -9.07 20.53
CA TYR A 499 -7.03 -9.42 21.91
C TYR A 499 -7.88 -8.66 22.93
N TYR A 500 -8.12 -7.35 22.74
CA TYR A 500 -9.05 -6.61 23.60
C TYR A 500 -10.46 -7.18 23.56
N LYS A 501 -10.96 -7.56 22.38
CA LYS A 501 -12.27 -8.19 22.23
C LYS A 501 -12.34 -9.54 22.95
N LEU A 502 -11.30 -10.36 22.86
CA LEU A 502 -11.23 -11.64 23.58
C LEU A 502 -11.15 -11.43 25.09
N ALA A 503 -10.34 -10.47 25.55
CA ALA A 503 -10.26 -10.07 26.95
C ALA A 503 -11.62 -9.64 27.49
N SER A 504 -12.38 -8.85 26.72
CA SER A 504 -13.68 -8.32 27.16
C SER A 504 -14.76 -9.39 27.16
N ASN A 505 -14.73 -10.33 26.22
CA ASN A 505 -15.75 -11.39 26.13
C ASN A 505 -15.53 -12.49 27.16
N ASN A 506 -14.27 -12.77 27.52
CA ASN A 506 -13.90 -13.90 28.36
C ASN A 506 -13.38 -13.50 29.75
N ASN A 507 -13.33 -12.20 30.06
CA ASN A 507 -12.63 -11.64 31.23
C ASN A 507 -11.19 -12.17 31.37
N ASP A 508 -10.47 -12.24 30.24
CA ASP A 508 -9.15 -12.84 30.14
C ASP A 508 -8.04 -11.78 30.28
N SER A 509 -7.37 -11.77 31.44
CA SER A 509 -6.27 -10.85 31.74
C SER A 509 -5.02 -11.08 30.89
N GLU A 510 -4.77 -12.32 30.45
CA GLU A 510 -3.62 -12.62 29.59
C GLU A 510 -3.78 -11.98 28.22
N CYS A 511 -5.00 -12.03 27.66
CA CYS A 511 -5.33 -11.34 26.42
C CYS A 511 -5.18 -9.81 26.54
N LEU A 512 -5.58 -9.23 27.66
CA LEU A 512 -5.44 -7.79 27.91
C LEU A 512 -3.95 -7.37 27.93
N GLU A 513 -3.11 -8.12 28.64
CA GLU A 513 -1.67 -7.85 28.69
C GLU A 513 -0.97 -8.12 27.36
N ALA A 514 -1.42 -9.12 26.59
CA ALA A 514 -0.95 -9.36 25.23
C ALA A 514 -1.21 -8.15 24.32
N ALA A 515 -2.43 -7.58 24.34
CA ALA A 515 -2.77 -6.38 23.57
C ALA A 515 -1.87 -5.19 23.92
N ARG A 516 -1.69 -4.93 25.22
CA ARG A 516 -0.82 -3.85 25.73
C ARG A 516 0.65 -4.06 25.36
N SER A 517 1.13 -5.30 25.45
CA SER A 517 2.50 -5.68 25.08
C SER A 517 2.76 -5.47 23.59
N LEU A 518 1.81 -5.87 22.73
CA LEU A 518 1.89 -5.64 21.28
C LEU A 518 1.95 -4.14 20.95
N TYR A 519 1.07 -3.33 21.54
CA TYR A 519 1.09 -1.87 21.35
C TYR A 519 2.42 -1.23 21.80
N LYS A 520 3.00 -1.70 22.92
CA LYS A 520 4.30 -1.19 23.41
C LYS A 520 5.46 -1.60 22.51
N LYS A 521 5.42 -2.79 21.91
CA LYS A 521 6.46 -3.33 21.02
C LYS A 521 6.32 -2.88 19.57
N ALA A 522 5.20 -2.27 19.20
CA ALA A 522 4.98 -1.76 17.85
C ALA A 522 6.10 -0.78 17.48
N PRO A 523 6.81 -1.00 16.35
CA PRO A 523 7.93 -0.16 15.95
C PRO A 523 7.48 1.26 15.60
N PHE A 524 6.26 1.39 15.11
CA PHE A 524 5.57 2.65 14.83
C PHE A 524 4.12 2.54 15.33
N LYS A 525 3.59 3.66 15.83
CA LYS A 525 2.21 3.74 16.34
C LYS A 525 1.41 4.62 15.41
N SER A 526 0.88 4.05 14.33
CA SER A 526 0.04 4.76 13.37
C SER A 526 -1.27 5.23 14.00
N SER A 527 -1.97 6.13 13.30
CA SER A 527 -3.29 6.60 13.70
C SER A 527 -4.25 5.42 13.95
N ARG A 528 -4.13 4.35 13.15
CA ARG A 528 -4.92 3.11 13.28
C ARG A 528 -4.56 2.32 14.55
N ILE A 529 -3.28 2.01 14.76
CA ILE A 529 -2.81 1.29 15.96
C ILE A 529 -3.21 2.04 17.23
N ASN A 530 -2.97 3.36 17.26
CA ASN A 530 -3.35 4.22 18.38
C ASN A 530 -4.85 4.19 18.64
N SER A 531 -5.68 4.26 17.59
CA SER A 531 -7.13 4.27 17.74
C SER A 531 -7.67 2.92 18.21
N SER A 532 -7.11 1.81 17.72
CA SER A 532 -7.46 0.46 18.15
C SER A 532 -7.08 0.20 19.60
N TYR A 533 -5.89 0.66 20.01
CA TYR A 533 -5.45 0.63 21.40
C TYR A 533 -6.34 1.49 22.30
N LEU A 534 -6.63 2.73 21.88
CA LEU A 534 -7.47 3.66 22.62
C LEU A 534 -8.90 3.11 22.80
N LEU A 535 -9.49 2.54 21.75
CA LEU A 535 -10.80 1.90 21.83
C LEU A 535 -10.77 0.68 22.76
N GLY A 536 -9.69 -0.12 22.76
CA GLY A 536 -9.53 -1.20 23.73
C GLY A 536 -9.50 -0.67 25.17
N GLU A 537 -8.60 0.26 25.46
CA GLU A 537 -8.47 0.85 26.79
C GLU A 537 -9.71 1.63 27.24
N SER A 538 -10.51 2.18 26.31
CA SER A 538 -11.80 2.82 26.63
C SER A 538 -12.77 1.89 27.37
N ILE A 539 -12.62 0.57 27.20
CA ILE A 539 -13.43 -0.44 27.86
C ILE A 539 -12.89 -0.77 29.26
N PHE A 540 -11.56 -0.92 29.38
CA PHE A 540 -10.92 -1.44 30.60
C PHE A 540 -10.44 -0.37 31.58
N SER A 541 -10.16 0.84 31.09
CA SER A 541 -9.65 1.97 31.86
C SER A 541 -10.29 3.28 31.35
N PRO A 542 -11.63 3.40 31.41
CA PRO A 542 -12.37 4.49 30.77
C PRO A 542 -12.04 5.89 31.33
N HIS A 543 -11.63 6.01 32.59
CA HIS A 543 -11.26 7.28 33.23
C HIS A 543 -10.05 7.95 32.57
N ASP A 544 -9.06 7.17 32.15
CA ASP A 544 -7.82 7.63 31.52
C ASP A 544 -7.98 7.98 30.02
N THR A 545 -9.19 7.82 29.46
CA THR A 545 -9.41 7.93 28.01
C THR A 545 -9.07 9.30 27.47
N TYR A 546 -9.40 10.36 28.21
CA TYR A 546 -9.11 11.74 27.82
C TYR A 546 -7.61 12.00 27.67
N GLU A 547 -6.81 11.60 28.66
CA GLU A 547 -5.35 11.79 28.61
C GLU A 547 -4.75 11.05 27.43
N ARG A 548 -5.20 9.81 27.19
CA ARG A 548 -4.75 9.02 26.04
C ARG A 548 -5.20 9.63 24.72
N TYR A 549 -6.46 10.04 24.59
CA TYR A 549 -6.99 10.68 23.39
C TYR A 549 -6.19 11.93 23.04
N ASN A 550 -5.94 12.81 24.00
CA ASN A 550 -5.15 14.03 23.77
C ASN A 550 -3.72 13.70 23.33
N SER A 551 -3.06 12.78 24.03
CA SER A 551 -1.69 12.36 23.67
C SER A 551 -1.57 11.80 22.25
N ILE A 552 -2.65 11.19 21.73
CA ILE A 552 -2.72 10.68 20.36
C ILE A 552 -3.07 11.82 19.38
N SER A 553 -4.07 12.64 19.71
CA SER A 553 -4.60 13.68 18.82
C SER A 553 -3.59 14.80 18.52
N ASP A 554 -2.65 15.05 19.42
CA ASP A 554 -1.61 16.07 19.24
C ASP A 554 -0.60 15.69 18.14
N HIS A 555 -0.52 14.40 17.79
CA HIS A 555 0.54 13.87 16.94
C HIS A 555 0.03 13.02 15.76
N PHE A 556 -1.23 12.59 15.79
CA PHE A 556 -1.80 11.67 14.81
C PHE A 556 -3.18 12.11 14.32
N LYS A 557 -3.56 11.58 13.15
CA LYS A 557 -4.87 11.87 12.57
C LYS A 557 -5.97 11.27 13.44
N ILE A 558 -6.93 12.10 13.83
CA ILE A 558 -8.14 11.61 14.51
C ILE A 558 -8.91 10.71 13.53
N THR A 559 -9.29 9.53 14.01
CA THR A 559 -10.07 8.56 13.23
C THR A 559 -11.46 8.38 13.83
N GLN A 560 -12.35 7.71 13.10
CA GLN A 560 -13.67 7.35 13.62
C GLN A 560 -13.59 6.43 14.84
N LEU A 561 -12.56 5.57 14.91
CA LEU A 561 -12.32 4.72 16.08
C LEU A 561 -11.87 5.55 17.29
N SER A 562 -11.07 6.60 17.08
CA SER A 562 -10.70 7.55 18.15
C SER A 562 -11.95 8.25 18.70
N ILE A 563 -12.84 8.73 17.83
CA ILE A 563 -14.10 9.35 18.26
C ILE A 563 -15.02 8.34 18.96
N ALA A 564 -15.14 7.12 18.42
CA ALA A 564 -15.93 6.05 19.03
C ALA A 564 -15.43 5.72 20.44
N SER A 565 -14.12 5.72 20.68
CA SER A 565 -13.53 5.45 22.00
C SER A 565 -14.00 6.42 23.08
N LEU A 566 -14.23 7.69 22.75
CA LEU A 566 -14.75 8.68 23.69
C LEU A 566 -16.15 8.27 24.16
N PHE A 567 -17.05 7.95 23.22
CA PHE A 567 -18.41 7.52 23.56
C PHE A 567 -18.47 6.17 24.26
N VAL A 568 -17.60 5.22 23.89
CA VAL A 568 -17.50 3.92 24.58
C VAL A 568 -17.07 4.14 26.03
N SER A 569 -16.09 5.01 26.29
CA SER A 569 -15.69 5.36 27.65
C SER A 569 -16.80 6.03 28.43
N VAL A 570 -17.55 6.96 27.83
CA VAL A 570 -18.72 7.56 28.49
C VAL A 570 -19.70 6.48 28.94
N PHE A 571 -20.02 5.53 28.06
CA PHE A 571 -20.91 4.41 28.39
C PHE A 571 -20.35 3.57 29.55
N LYS A 572 -19.06 3.26 29.53
CA LYS A 572 -18.39 2.47 30.57
C LYS A 572 -18.26 3.20 31.91
N LEU A 573 -18.08 4.52 31.90
CA LEU A 573 -18.11 5.33 33.11
C LEU A 573 -19.49 5.31 33.77
N VAL A 574 -20.56 5.31 32.97
CA VAL A 574 -21.94 5.17 33.48
C VAL A 574 -22.14 3.77 34.06
N GLU A 575 -21.76 2.71 33.33
CA GLU A 575 -21.89 1.32 33.82
C GLU A 575 -21.11 1.06 35.12
N ASN A 576 -20.00 1.77 35.32
CA ASN A 576 -19.12 1.60 36.48
C ASN A 576 -19.40 2.62 37.62
N ASP A 577 -20.47 3.42 37.54
CA ASP A 577 -20.78 4.49 38.50
C ASP A 577 -19.66 5.52 38.72
N GLN A 578 -18.84 5.78 37.68
CA GLN A 578 -17.71 6.71 37.70
C GLN A 578 -17.97 8.01 36.93
N TYR A 579 -19.08 8.10 36.19
CA TYR A 579 -19.39 9.22 35.30
C TYR A 579 -19.43 10.58 36.03
N GLU A 580 -20.19 10.69 37.13
CA GLU A 580 -20.35 11.94 37.89
C GLU A 580 -19.06 12.44 38.55
N HIS A 581 -18.06 11.57 38.67
CA HIS A 581 -16.76 11.88 39.30
C HIS A 581 -15.64 12.13 38.30
N THR A 582 -15.94 12.05 37.00
CA THR A 582 -14.95 12.20 35.93
C THR A 582 -15.20 13.50 35.17
N LEU A 583 -14.15 14.31 34.99
CA LEU A 583 -14.20 15.51 34.17
C LEU A 583 -13.10 15.46 33.11
N TRP A 584 -13.44 15.80 31.87
CA TRP A 584 -12.52 15.89 30.74
C TRP A 584 -12.45 17.35 30.32
N GLU A 585 -11.27 17.98 30.40
CA GLU A 585 -11.11 19.43 30.12
C GLU A 585 -12.07 20.32 30.95
N GLY A 586 -12.44 19.90 32.18
CA GLY A 586 -13.36 20.64 33.05
C GLY A 586 -14.84 20.56 32.65
N GLN A 587 -15.20 19.74 31.66
CA GLN A 587 -16.58 19.46 31.25
C GLN A 587 -16.93 17.98 31.45
N SER A 588 -18.22 17.63 31.32
CA SER A 588 -18.66 16.25 31.41
C SER A 588 -18.05 15.41 30.27
N PRO A 589 -17.77 14.10 30.49
CA PRO A 589 -17.24 13.23 29.45
C PRO A 589 -18.12 13.18 28.20
N PHE A 590 -19.45 13.23 28.37
CA PHE A 590 -20.41 13.25 27.26
C PHE A 590 -20.29 14.54 26.43
N ASP A 591 -20.23 15.70 27.07
CA ASP A 591 -20.14 16.99 26.37
C ASP A 591 -18.82 17.12 25.59
N PHE A 592 -17.71 16.64 26.17
CA PHE A 592 -16.44 16.56 25.46
C PHE A 592 -16.52 15.67 24.22
N ALA A 593 -17.09 14.45 24.35
CA ALA A 593 -17.24 13.53 23.23
C ALA A 593 -18.11 14.14 22.10
N MET A 594 -19.19 14.85 22.48
CA MET A 594 -20.06 15.57 21.55
C MET A 594 -19.33 16.72 20.82
N LYS A 595 -18.52 17.51 21.53
CA LYS A 595 -17.69 18.59 20.97
C LYS A 595 -16.74 18.03 19.91
N GLU A 596 -16.01 16.97 20.23
CA GLU A 596 -15.06 16.34 19.30
C GLU A 596 -15.76 15.67 18.12
N PHE A 597 -16.91 15.01 18.33
CA PHE A 597 -17.73 14.48 17.24
C PHE A 597 -18.14 15.59 16.27
N ASN A 598 -18.71 16.69 16.75
CA ASN A 598 -19.15 17.80 15.91
C ASN A 598 -18.00 18.50 15.17
N LYS A 599 -16.81 18.52 15.78
CA LYS A 599 -15.60 19.14 15.21
C LYS A 599 -14.97 18.31 14.10
N HIS A 600 -15.05 16.98 14.18
CA HIS A 600 -14.32 16.08 13.29
C HIS A 600 -15.20 15.26 12.34
N ILE A 601 -16.47 15.07 12.65
CA ILE A 601 -17.40 14.27 11.85
C ILE A 601 -18.26 15.19 10.97
N CYS A 602 -18.24 14.93 9.67
CA CYS A 602 -19.09 15.63 8.72
C CYS A 602 -20.55 15.21 8.89
N LYS A 603 -21.44 16.20 8.93
CA LYS A 603 -22.90 15.98 8.91
C LYS A 603 -23.50 15.94 7.51
N ALA A 604 -22.71 16.26 6.47
CA ALA A 604 -23.11 16.15 5.08
C ALA A 604 -22.68 14.78 4.50
N TYR A 605 -23.50 14.17 3.64
CA TYR A 605 -23.09 13.00 2.86
C TYR A 605 -22.63 13.44 1.46
N GLY A 606 -21.33 13.75 1.31
CA GLY A 606 -20.73 14.16 0.04
C GLY A 606 -19.37 14.82 0.23
N ASP A 607 -18.45 14.63 -0.74
CA ASP A 607 -17.00 14.94 -0.65
C ASP A 607 -16.68 16.27 0.05
N THR A 608 -15.93 16.19 1.15
CA THR A 608 -15.52 17.34 1.95
C THR A 608 -14.04 17.59 1.70
N SER A 609 -13.76 18.74 1.10
CA SER A 609 -12.44 19.35 1.05
C SER A 609 -11.90 19.71 2.44
N ASP A 610 -12.78 19.74 3.44
CA ASP A 610 -12.55 20.43 4.72
C ASP A 610 -11.92 19.52 5.79
N GLY A 611 -11.53 18.29 5.43
CA GLY A 611 -10.85 17.36 6.34
C GLY A 611 -11.75 16.65 7.36
N LEU A 612 -13.07 16.85 7.29
CA LEU A 612 -14.05 16.14 8.13
C LEU A 612 -14.25 14.68 7.70
N LEU A 613 -14.59 13.81 8.65
CA LEU A 613 -14.80 12.37 8.42
C LEU A 613 -16.28 12.07 8.21
N TYR A 614 -16.64 11.27 7.22
CA TYR A 614 -18.01 10.72 7.16
C TYR A 614 -18.22 9.64 8.20
N PRO A 615 -19.29 9.70 9.00
CA PRO A 615 -19.54 8.66 9.98
C PRO A 615 -19.94 7.36 9.29
N ASN A 616 -19.35 6.25 9.70
CA ASN A 616 -19.75 4.90 9.30
C ASN A 616 -20.83 4.34 10.25
N ASP A 617 -21.43 3.22 9.86
CA ASP A 617 -22.52 2.59 10.61
C ASP A 617 -22.14 2.25 12.05
N ASN A 618 -20.89 1.83 12.30
CA ASN A 618 -20.43 1.46 13.65
C ASN A 618 -20.38 2.68 14.58
N LEU A 619 -19.83 3.80 14.12
CA LEU A 619 -19.79 5.04 14.89
C LEU A 619 -21.22 5.56 15.13
N LEU A 620 -22.08 5.53 14.12
CA LEU A 620 -23.48 5.95 14.25
C LEU A 620 -24.26 5.09 15.25
N ILE A 621 -24.05 3.77 15.27
CA ILE A 621 -24.69 2.88 16.25
C ILE A 621 -24.28 3.27 17.68
N ILE A 622 -22.98 3.49 17.92
CA ILE A 622 -22.48 3.90 19.25
C ILE A 622 -23.07 5.26 19.63
N TYR A 623 -23.08 6.19 18.68
CA TYR A 623 -23.62 7.53 18.86
C TYR A 623 -25.12 7.51 19.20
N ILE A 624 -25.94 6.78 18.45
CA ILE A 624 -27.37 6.64 18.73
C ILE A 624 -27.61 6.06 20.12
N LYS A 625 -26.84 5.02 20.51
CA LYS A 625 -26.95 4.41 21.83
C LYS A 625 -26.64 5.40 22.95
N ILE A 626 -25.59 6.21 22.80
CA ILE A 626 -25.20 7.15 23.84
C ILE A 626 -26.21 8.30 23.98
N LEU A 627 -26.77 8.79 22.86
CA LEU A 627 -27.81 9.82 22.90
C LEU A 627 -29.06 9.32 23.65
N LYS A 628 -29.42 8.03 23.49
CA LYS A 628 -30.51 7.41 24.25
C LYS A 628 -30.24 7.37 25.75
N VAL A 629 -29.04 6.94 26.15
CA VAL A 629 -28.65 6.86 27.57
C VAL A 629 -28.77 8.23 28.25
N PHE A 630 -28.35 9.30 27.58
CA PHE A 630 -28.41 10.67 28.09
C PHE A 630 -29.70 11.42 27.75
N GLN A 631 -30.71 10.74 27.19
CA GLN A 631 -32.02 11.28 26.83
C GLN A 631 -31.95 12.53 25.91
N LYS A 632 -30.93 12.59 25.03
CA LYS A 632 -30.71 13.67 24.06
C LYS A 632 -31.60 13.49 22.83
N THR A 633 -32.89 13.65 23.05
CA THR A 633 -33.93 13.31 22.08
C THR A 633 -33.92 14.25 20.88
N ASP A 634 -33.70 15.55 21.09
CA ASP A 634 -33.63 16.54 20.00
C ASP A 634 -32.46 16.30 19.05
N GLU A 635 -31.28 15.97 19.58
CA GLU A 635 -30.10 15.60 18.78
C GLU A 635 -30.33 14.30 18.01
N LEU A 636 -30.99 13.32 18.63
CA LEU A 636 -31.34 12.06 17.99
C LEU A 636 -32.32 12.28 16.83
N TYR A 637 -33.31 13.17 16.99
CA TYR A 637 -34.25 13.53 15.92
C TYR A 637 -33.54 14.22 14.77
N THR A 638 -32.69 15.20 15.08
CA THR A 638 -31.91 15.92 14.06
C THR A 638 -31.05 14.96 13.24
N LEU A 639 -30.41 13.98 13.90
CA LEU A 639 -29.65 12.93 13.22
C LEU A 639 -30.54 12.08 12.31
N ILE A 640 -31.69 11.63 12.81
CA ILE A 640 -32.65 10.80 12.06
C ILE A 640 -33.13 11.52 10.80
N ASP A 641 -33.54 12.78 10.91
CA ASP A 641 -34.00 13.59 9.77
C ASP A 641 -32.88 13.76 8.74
N THR A 642 -31.67 14.06 9.21
CA THR A 642 -30.47 14.17 8.37
C THR A 642 -30.20 12.88 7.59
N LEU A 643 -30.29 11.72 8.24
CA LEU A 643 -30.12 10.41 7.59
C LEU A 643 -31.16 10.15 6.49
N VAL A 644 -32.42 10.55 6.73
CA VAL A 644 -33.54 10.37 5.80
C VAL A 644 -33.38 11.29 4.59
N ASP A 645 -33.15 12.58 4.82
CA ASP A 645 -32.99 13.58 3.76
C ASP A 645 -31.87 13.20 2.80
N LEU A 646 -30.79 12.68 3.37
CA LEU A 646 -29.62 12.30 2.60
C LEU A 646 -29.70 10.88 2.01
N LYS A 647 -30.84 10.19 2.19
CA LYS A 647 -31.09 8.82 1.72
C LYS A 647 -29.95 7.89 2.09
N TYR A 648 -29.48 8.00 3.32
CA TYR A 648 -28.31 7.25 3.77
C TYR A 648 -28.58 5.74 3.67
N PRO A 649 -27.68 4.96 3.03
CA PRO A 649 -27.86 3.52 2.92
C PRO A 649 -27.61 2.86 4.28
N LEU A 650 -28.68 2.59 5.02
CA LEU A 650 -28.61 1.97 6.34
C LEU A 650 -28.29 0.47 6.22
N GLY A 651 -27.18 0.03 6.80
CA GLY A 651 -26.97 -1.41 7.05
C GLY A 651 -28.03 -1.96 7.99
N VAL A 652 -28.28 -3.28 7.94
CA VAL A 652 -29.37 -3.94 8.71
C VAL A 652 -29.30 -3.62 10.21
N THR A 653 -28.10 -3.63 10.80
CA THR A 653 -27.89 -3.35 12.22
C THR A 653 -28.19 -1.90 12.58
N LEU A 654 -27.70 -0.95 11.76
CA LEU A 654 -27.99 0.47 11.95
C LEU A 654 -29.47 0.76 11.73
N PHE A 655 -30.10 0.12 10.74
CA PHE A 655 -31.54 0.22 10.49
C PHE A 655 -32.36 -0.28 11.68
N LYS A 656 -31.95 -1.38 12.34
CA LYS A 656 -32.60 -1.84 13.56
C LYS A 656 -32.49 -0.81 14.68
N GLN A 657 -31.29 -0.28 14.95
CA GLN A 657 -31.09 0.76 15.97
C GLN A 657 -31.88 2.03 15.66
N TYR A 658 -31.98 2.38 14.37
CA TYR A 658 -32.79 3.46 13.86
C TYR A 658 -34.28 3.21 14.12
N LEU A 659 -34.81 2.03 13.78
CA LEU A 659 -36.22 1.68 14.04
C LEU A 659 -36.54 1.70 15.53
N ASP A 660 -35.64 1.16 16.36
CA ASP A 660 -35.79 1.21 17.82
C ASP A 660 -35.85 2.66 18.29
N ALA A 661 -34.97 3.55 17.77
CA ALA A 661 -34.98 4.97 18.08
C ALA A 661 -36.25 5.71 17.61
N VAL A 662 -36.75 5.39 16.43
CA VAL A 662 -38.01 5.95 15.89
C VAL A 662 -39.22 5.43 16.66
N SER A 663 -39.21 4.17 17.11
CA SER A 663 -40.28 3.62 17.96
C SER A 663 -40.33 4.34 19.30
N ASP A 664 -39.18 4.53 19.95
CA ASP A 664 -39.09 5.30 21.20
C ASP A 664 -39.60 6.73 21.01
N TYR A 665 -39.26 7.36 19.87
CA TYR A 665 -39.76 8.68 19.49
C TYR A 665 -41.29 8.74 19.41
N LEU A 666 -41.89 7.83 18.65
CA LEU A 666 -43.34 7.81 18.45
C LEU A 666 -44.07 7.58 19.78
N ASN A 667 -43.53 6.72 20.64
CA ASN A 667 -44.10 6.45 21.96
C ASN A 667 -44.00 7.66 22.91
N ALA A 668 -42.87 8.40 22.89
CA ALA A 668 -42.70 9.63 23.68
C ALA A 668 -43.64 10.75 23.20
N LYS A 669 -43.88 10.87 21.89
CA LYS A 669 -44.78 11.88 21.32
C LYS A 669 -46.26 11.57 21.58
N VAL A 670 -46.62 10.30 21.69
CA VAL A 670 -47.98 9.84 22.06
C VAL A 670 -48.26 10.02 23.56
N SER A 671 -47.23 10.09 24.41
CA SER A 671 -47.38 10.31 25.86
C SER A 671 -47.31 11.79 26.27
N LEU A 672 -46.96 12.69 25.35
CA LEU A 672 -46.96 14.15 25.52
C LEU A 672 -48.21 14.84 24.90
N ASN A 673 -49.06 14.08 24.21
CA ASN A 673 -50.39 14.48 23.75
C ASN A 673 -51.46 13.76 24.58
#